data_AF-A0A8K0N237-F1
#
_entry.id   AF-A0A8K0N237-F1
#
_cell.length_a   1.000
_cell.length_b   1.000
_cell.length_c   1.000
_cell.angle_alpha   90.00
_cell.angle_beta   90.00
_cell.angle_gamma   90.00
#
_symmetry.space_group_name_H-M   'P 1'
#
loop_
_entity.id
_entity.type
_entity.pdbx_description
1 polymer ?
#
loop_
_entity_poly.entity_id
_entity_poly.type
_entity_poly.pdbx_seq_one_letter_code
_entity_poly.pdbx_strand_id
1 'polypeptide(L)'
;MEWNNTFKSMKEMEPKTLMDMTLVPSVEPIESGLGSSDKGNPCPPVKPRKKSMTSLYLKFFETAPDGKSRRCKFCKQSYSIATATGNLGRHLSHRHPGYDRLGDAGQQVSQTVVASKKPQPQAKPSVDLDHLNWLLLKWLIGASLPPSTLEDEGLMNSFKFLNSSVTIWPKEKVQAVILEVFRSMREDVRASLEHVNSKVSITLDFWTSYEQVFYMSVKCHWINDNWSLHKILLDVCQIPYPCNGSEILHALMKVLTTFNIETKILSCTTDNNQHAIHACHALKEELDARKLPFCYIPCAARTLNQIIEDGLRTPKSILSKIREFVLELNGYPEIIEDFKQLTAVYQEGSWKFPLDASTSWNGDYTMLDIVRKAPNSVDSAIKKHEETFGGRNLLLNTTEISVISILHSYLEPFYKITTNLCTCKVPTVGLVLFFMDHVFELISSCRDSCRQEWLKTVADDMAKRARSFSTQVYNLFTFMAAVLDPRIKKELIPENLNSEKNLEEARSHFTRYYSSSQFPAMANGFGTQDTTEEANVVSFAEEIARKRRRVSMNTATDELSQYLSEPPAPIATDVLDWWKVNSTRYPRLSAMARDYLAVQGTSIEPVELFTSKGNEIRKQQFCLPYSSMQAVMCINSWIQSGYKFKFRSTEIDFDKLVESGAAAVDNVKS
;
A
#
# COMPACT_ATOMS: atom_id res chain seq x y z
N MET A 1 -43.11 11.84 17.27
CA MET A 1 -43.09 12.80 18.39
C MET A 1 -41.88 13.69 18.22
N GLU A 2 -42.14 14.99 18.27
CA GLU A 2 -41.33 16.07 17.71
C GLU A 2 -39.99 16.26 18.42
N TRP A 3 -39.00 16.64 17.61
CA TRP A 3 -37.63 16.94 18.00
C TRP A 3 -37.51 18.45 18.20
N ASN A 4 -37.27 18.91 19.43
CA ASN A 4 -37.00 20.32 19.70
C ASN A 4 -35.50 20.60 19.54
N ASN A 5 -35.17 21.31 18.45
CA ASN A 5 -33.89 21.93 18.18
C ASN A 5 -33.83 23.30 18.87
N THR A 6 -32.76 23.56 19.63
CA THR A 6 -32.36 24.92 20.00
C THR A 6 -30.84 24.96 20.09
N PHE A 7 -30.17 25.43 19.03
CA PHE A 7 -28.88 26.10 19.17
C PHE A 7 -28.78 27.18 18.10
N LYS A 8 -28.91 28.43 18.57
CA LYS A 8 -28.74 29.66 17.80
C LYS A 8 -27.25 30.04 17.80
N SER A 9 -26.78 30.41 16.61
CA SER A 9 -25.94 31.58 16.28
C SER A 9 -24.70 31.86 17.14
N MET A 10 -23.53 31.72 16.53
CA MET A 10 -22.43 32.67 16.72
C MET A 10 -21.69 32.89 15.39
N LYS A 11 -21.66 34.15 14.98
CA LYS A 11 -21.08 34.68 13.75
C LYS A 11 -19.97 35.65 14.18
N GLU A 12 -18.91 35.69 13.37
CA GLU A 12 -17.93 36.78 13.21
C GLU A 12 -16.98 37.10 14.38
N MET A 13 -15.67 36.87 14.14
CA MET A 13 -14.61 37.69 14.75
C MET A 13 -13.37 37.68 13.84
N GLU A 14 -13.10 38.83 13.20
CA GLU A 14 -11.84 39.14 12.51
C GLU A 14 -10.69 39.36 13.52
N PRO A 15 -9.42 39.09 13.16
CA PRO A 15 -8.28 39.55 13.95
C PRO A 15 -7.73 40.88 13.42
N LYS A 16 -7.72 41.88 14.31
CA LYS A 16 -7.01 43.15 14.16
C LYS A 16 -5.49 42.98 14.28
N THR A 17 -4.81 43.80 13.49
CA THR A 17 -3.40 44.15 13.47
C THR A 17 -2.84 44.57 14.83
N LEU A 18 -1.58 44.20 15.12
CA LEU A 18 -0.72 44.94 16.04
C LEU A 18 0.76 44.83 15.61
N MET A 19 1.36 46.01 15.54
CA MET A 19 2.70 46.35 15.08
C MET A 19 3.76 46.11 16.16
N ASP A 20 4.93 45.68 15.67
CA ASP A 20 6.28 46.25 15.92
C ASP A 20 6.91 46.17 17.32
N MET A 21 8.02 45.43 17.40
CA MET A 21 9.13 45.70 18.31
C MET A 21 10.43 45.24 17.66
N THR A 22 11.16 46.21 17.12
CA THR A 22 12.53 46.13 16.63
C THR A 22 13.52 46.25 17.77
N LEU A 23 14.58 45.42 17.77
CA LEU A 23 15.86 45.70 18.41
C LEU A 23 16.99 44.95 17.65
N VAL A 24 17.79 45.71 16.91
CA VAL A 24 19.13 45.37 16.43
C VAL A 24 20.06 46.47 16.94
N PRO A 25 21.34 46.16 17.21
CA PRO A 25 22.37 47.15 16.94
C PRO A 25 23.54 46.62 16.09
N SER A 26 23.74 47.37 15.00
CA SER A 26 25.01 47.92 14.50
C SER A 26 26.13 47.00 14.01
N VAL A 27 26.35 47.08 12.69
CA VAL A 27 27.69 47.09 12.05
C VAL A 27 27.69 48.23 11.04
N GLU A 28 28.70 49.10 11.08
CA GLU A 28 29.20 49.92 9.96
C GLU A 28 30.47 50.71 10.42
N PRO A 29 31.28 51.34 9.53
CA PRO A 29 31.25 51.36 8.06
C PRO A 29 32.67 51.30 7.41
N ILE A 30 32.76 51.41 6.07
CA ILE A 30 33.60 52.42 5.37
C ILE A 30 33.17 52.54 3.89
N GLU A 31 33.14 53.79 3.43
CA GLU A 31 32.54 54.40 2.24
C GLU A 31 33.32 54.29 0.91
N SER A 32 32.63 54.69 -0.17
CA SER A 32 33.01 55.58 -1.30
C SER A 32 32.61 54.98 -2.67
N GLY A 33 31.96 55.63 -3.65
CA GLY A 33 31.45 56.99 -3.84
C GLY A 33 31.55 57.41 -5.34
N LEU A 34 30.41 57.75 -5.99
CA LEU A 34 30.20 58.63 -7.18
C LEU A 34 30.87 58.26 -8.54
N GLY A 35 30.35 58.51 -9.76
CA GLY A 35 29.13 59.15 -10.29
C GLY A 35 29.17 59.29 -11.85
N SER A 36 27.99 59.32 -12.47
CA SER A 36 27.47 59.95 -13.73
C SER A 36 28.30 60.21 -15.03
N SER A 37 27.74 59.81 -16.19
CA SER A 37 27.19 60.67 -17.30
C SER A 37 27.62 60.42 -18.78
N ASP A 38 26.59 60.11 -19.60
CA ASP A 38 26.21 60.54 -20.99
C ASP A 38 27.02 60.33 -22.31
N LYS A 39 26.28 59.72 -23.28
CA LYS A 39 26.01 60.04 -24.71
C LYS A 39 26.92 59.61 -25.90
N GLY A 40 26.30 58.95 -26.90
CA GLY A 40 26.61 59.05 -28.35
C GLY A 40 26.51 57.77 -29.22
N ASN A 41 25.64 57.75 -30.25
CA ASN A 41 25.42 56.72 -31.32
C ASN A 41 26.14 57.12 -32.65
N PRO A 42 26.13 56.40 -33.82
CA PRO A 42 26.07 54.94 -34.19
C PRO A 42 26.99 54.43 -35.39
N CYS A 43 27.23 53.10 -35.51
CA CYS A 43 27.49 52.13 -36.66
C CYS A 43 28.38 52.41 -37.94
N PRO A 44 28.85 51.41 -38.77
CA PRO A 44 29.21 49.96 -38.64
C PRO A 44 30.55 49.52 -39.41
N PRO A 45 30.80 48.30 -40.01
CA PRO A 45 31.90 47.36 -39.63
C PRO A 45 32.84 46.75 -40.74
N VAL A 46 34.02 46.14 -40.44
CA VAL A 46 34.73 45.10 -41.29
C VAL A 46 35.66 44.15 -40.46
N LYS A 47 35.89 42.90 -40.93
CA LYS A 47 36.48 41.68 -40.29
C LYS A 47 37.85 41.21 -40.93
N PRO A 48 38.56 40.11 -40.51
CA PRO A 48 39.99 40.06 -40.07
C PRO A 48 40.93 39.00 -40.77
N ARG A 49 42.16 38.70 -40.25
CA ARG A 49 42.94 37.43 -40.49
C ARG A 49 44.06 37.08 -39.44
N LYS A 50 44.45 35.77 -39.33
CA LYS A 50 45.20 35.01 -38.25
C LYS A 50 46.59 34.37 -38.67
N LYS A 51 47.39 33.82 -37.70
CA LYS A 51 48.47 32.76 -37.85
C LYS A 51 48.52 31.70 -36.69
N SER A 52 49.32 30.60 -36.82
CA SER A 52 49.20 29.17 -36.34
C SER A 52 50.21 28.63 -35.25
N MET A 53 50.00 27.40 -34.68
CA MET A 53 50.67 26.71 -33.52
C MET A 53 51.09 25.22 -33.76
N THR A 54 52.14 24.70 -33.07
CA THR A 54 52.71 23.32 -33.14
C THR A 54 52.23 22.36 -32.01
N SER A 55 52.24 21.02 -32.21
CA SER A 55 51.36 20.01 -31.55
C SER A 55 51.86 19.29 -30.26
N LEU A 56 51.00 19.19 -29.24
CA LEU A 56 51.22 18.76 -27.83
C LEU A 56 51.45 17.25 -27.53
N TYR A 57 51.17 16.33 -28.47
CA TYR A 57 51.07 14.88 -28.14
C TYR A 57 52.40 14.12 -28.11
N LEU A 58 53.47 14.70 -28.66
CA LEU A 58 54.74 13.99 -28.87
C LEU A 58 55.48 13.63 -27.57
N LYS A 59 55.17 14.29 -26.44
CA LYS A 59 55.83 14.05 -25.14
C LYS A 59 55.61 12.64 -24.56
N PHE A 60 54.55 11.95 -25.00
CA PHE A 60 54.16 10.62 -24.53
C PHE A 60 54.69 9.47 -25.40
N PHE A 61 55.50 9.79 -26.41
CA PHE A 61 56.14 8.82 -27.28
C PHE A 61 57.67 8.94 -27.17
N GLU A 62 58.38 7.82 -27.16
CA GLU A 62 59.84 7.76 -27.21
C GLU A 62 60.29 7.40 -28.62
N THR A 63 61.32 8.08 -29.15
CA THR A 63 61.86 7.71 -30.46
C THR A 63 62.77 6.50 -30.28
N ALA A 64 62.57 5.46 -31.09
CA ALA A 64 63.39 4.27 -31.04
C ALA A 64 64.85 4.59 -31.42
N PRO A 65 65.83 3.79 -30.99
CA PRO A 65 67.26 4.06 -31.23
C PRO A 65 67.64 4.14 -32.72
N ASP A 66 66.82 3.53 -33.59
CA ASP A 66 66.97 3.58 -35.05
C ASP A 66 66.58 4.92 -35.68
N GLY A 67 65.98 5.84 -34.91
CA GLY A 67 65.53 7.17 -35.35
C GLY A 67 64.35 7.15 -36.34
N LYS A 68 63.82 5.99 -36.71
CA LYS A 68 62.81 5.85 -37.77
C LYS A 68 61.41 5.62 -37.23
N SER A 69 61.28 5.23 -35.96
CA SER A 69 60.00 4.93 -35.33
C SER A 69 59.86 5.60 -33.96
N ARG A 70 58.62 5.84 -33.56
CA ARG A 70 58.21 6.34 -32.25
C ARG A 70 57.35 5.32 -31.55
N ARG A 71 57.65 5.05 -30.29
CA ARG A 71 57.00 4.04 -29.48
C ARG A 71 56.19 4.69 -28.37
N CYS A 72 54.96 4.25 -28.16
CA CYS A 72 54.13 4.75 -27.06
C CYS A 72 54.78 4.36 -25.72
N LYS A 73 54.97 5.30 -24.81
CA LYS A 73 55.62 5.02 -23.51
C LYS A 73 54.77 4.08 -22.63
N PHE A 74 53.46 4.01 -22.85
CA PHE A 74 52.52 3.24 -22.02
C PHE A 74 52.30 1.80 -22.51
N CYS A 75 51.98 1.58 -23.79
CA CYS A 75 51.76 0.22 -24.34
C CYS A 75 52.89 -0.31 -25.22
N LYS A 76 53.94 0.49 -25.46
CA LYS A 76 55.08 0.14 -26.32
C LYS A 76 54.73 -0.16 -27.79
N GLN A 77 53.54 0.20 -28.26
CA GLN A 77 53.17 0.15 -29.67
C GLN A 77 54.04 1.12 -30.51
N SER A 78 54.60 0.64 -31.63
CA SER A 78 55.49 1.43 -32.50
C SER A 78 54.75 2.03 -33.70
N TYR A 79 55.07 3.28 -34.02
CA TYR A 79 54.56 4.08 -35.13
C TYR A 79 55.70 4.66 -35.94
N SER A 80 55.53 4.89 -37.24
CA SER A 80 56.55 5.57 -38.05
C SER A 80 56.74 7.02 -37.61
N ILE A 81 57.96 7.57 -37.65
CA ILE A 81 58.26 8.95 -37.24
C ILE A 81 57.50 10.01 -38.05
N ALA A 82 57.09 9.69 -39.28
CA ALA A 82 56.29 10.54 -40.15
C ALA A 82 54.78 10.53 -39.83
N THR A 83 54.36 9.76 -38.82
CA THR A 83 52.95 9.63 -38.46
C THR A 83 52.42 10.96 -37.90
N ALA A 84 51.33 11.46 -38.49
CA ALA A 84 50.69 12.71 -38.08
C ALA A 84 50.29 12.68 -36.59
N THR A 85 50.56 13.78 -35.88
CA THR A 85 50.38 13.87 -34.42
C THR A 85 48.94 13.65 -33.95
N GLY A 86 47.95 13.90 -34.81
CA GLY A 86 46.54 13.59 -34.53
C GLY A 86 46.27 12.09 -34.37
N ASN A 87 46.96 11.23 -35.12
CA ASN A 87 46.82 9.77 -34.99
C ASN A 87 47.47 9.27 -33.70
N LEU A 88 48.58 9.90 -33.29
CA LEU A 88 49.23 9.63 -32.02
C LEU A 88 48.36 10.08 -30.83
N GLY A 89 47.71 11.24 -30.95
CA GLY A 89 46.72 11.70 -29.97
C GLY A 89 45.51 10.78 -29.86
N ARG A 90 44.97 10.29 -31.00
CA ARG A 90 43.86 9.33 -31.02
C ARG A 90 44.25 7.99 -30.40
N HIS A 91 45.49 7.53 -30.62
CA HIS A 91 46.01 6.35 -29.94
C HIS A 91 45.99 6.52 -28.41
N LEU A 92 46.52 7.64 -27.91
CA LEU A 92 46.56 7.92 -26.47
C LEU A 92 45.15 8.03 -25.89
N SER A 93 44.21 8.73 -26.56
CA SER A 93 42.85 8.89 -26.05
C SER A 93 42.05 7.59 -26.04
N HIS A 94 42.23 6.70 -27.03
CA HIS A 94 41.48 5.44 -27.10
C HIS A 94 42.10 4.32 -26.27
N ARG A 95 43.42 4.21 -26.22
CA ARG A 95 44.11 3.08 -25.56
C ARG A 95 44.62 3.43 -24.16
N HIS A 96 44.78 4.72 -23.86
CA HIS A 96 45.28 5.22 -22.58
C HIS A 96 44.46 6.41 -22.04
N PRO A 97 43.15 6.24 -21.78
CA PRO A 97 42.34 7.32 -21.20
C PRO A 97 42.94 7.80 -19.87
N GLY A 98 43.24 9.10 -19.75
CA GLY A 98 43.82 9.69 -18.54
C GLY A 98 45.35 9.85 -18.52
N TYR A 99 46.06 9.61 -19.63
CA TYR A 99 47.51 9.80 -19.78
C TYR A 99 48.01 11.22 -19.38
N ASP A 100 47.12 12.20 -19.37
CA ASP A 100 47.31 13.62 -19.09
C ASP A 100 47.44 13.92 -17.59
N ARG A 101 46.91 13.05 -16.72
CA ARG A 101 46.74 13.31 -15.27
C ARG A 101 47.90 12.81 -14.40
N LEU A 102 48.95 12.23 -14.99
CA LEU A 102 50.11 11.71 -14.27
C LEU A 102 51.30 12.69 -14.17
N GLY A 103 51.10 13.98 -14.46
CA GLY A 103 52.14 15.00 -14.36
C GLY A 103 51.68 16.22 -13.57
N ASP A 104 52.35 16.43 -12.44
CA ASP A 104 52.48 17.68 -11.68
C ASP A 104 51.41 18.04 -10.64
N ALA A 105 51.72 17.67 -9.39
CA ALA A 105 51.31 18.41 -8.20
C ALA A 105 52.38 19.45 -7.86
N GLY A 106 51.97 20.72 -7.62
CA GLY A 106 52.75 21.72 -6.90
C GLY A 106 52.83 23.11 -7.54
N GLN A 107 52.14 24.07 -6.88
CA GLN A 107 52.55 25.47 -6.58
C GLN A 107 53.14 26.36 -7.71
N GLN A 108 52.84 27.65 -7.90
CA GLN A 108 52.00 28.69 -7.29
C GLN A 108 52.26 29.97 -8.17
N VAL A 109 51.33 30.94 -8.20
CA VAL A 109 51.59 32.41 -8.48
C VAL A 109 52.04 32.76 -9.93
N SER A 110 51.61 33.81 -10.64
CA SER A 110 50.57 34.83 -10.58
C SER A 110 50.54 35.57 -11.94
N GLN A 111 49.45 36.29 -12.19
CA GLN A 111 49.37 37.55 -12.97
C GLN A 111 49.27 37.54 -14.51
N THR A 112 48.06 37.93 -14.97
CA THR A 112 47.68 39.01 -15.93
C THR A 112 48.33 39.01 -17.34
N VAL A 113 47.63 39.15 -18.48
CA VAL A 113 46.57 40.12 -18.83
C VAL A 113 45.61 39.59 -19.92
N VAL A 114 44.33 39.82 -19.64
CA VAL A 114 43.11 39.98 -20.45
C VAL A 114 43.19 39.98 -21.98
N ALA A 115 42.39 39.10 -22.61
CA ALA A 115 41.69 39.41 -23.86
C ALA A 115 40.29 38.76 -23.85
N SER A 116 39.28 39.63 -23.73
CA SER A 116 37.86 39.32 -23.65
C SER A 116 37.37 38.42 -24.80
N LYS A 117 37.14 37.14 -24.50
CA LYS A 117 36.15 36.33 -25.24
C LYS A 117 34.84 36.40 -24.48
N LYS A 118 33.79 36.82 -25.20
CA LYS A 118 32.39 36.76 -24.77
C LYS A 118 32.13 35.44 -24.02
N PRO A 119 31.40 35.45 -22.90
CA PRO A 119 31.02 34.21 -22.24
C PRO A 119 30.14 33.44 -23.21
N GLN A 120 30.69 32.37 -23.78
CA GLN A 120 29.85 31.32 -24.34
C GLN A 120 29.21 30.68 -23.10
N PRO A 121 27.88 30.74 -22.96
CA PRO A 121 27.23 30.27 -21.75
C PRO A 121 27.62 28.81 -21.56
N GLN A 122 28.20 28.48 -20.41
CA GLN A 122 28.16 27.11 -19.94
C GLN A 122 26.69 26.72 -20.03
N ALA A 123 26.36 25.76 -20.90
CA ALA A 123 25.00 25.25 -20.98
C ALA A 123 24.68 24.77 -19.57
N LYS A 124 23.79 25.50 -18.87
CA LYS A 124 23.16 24.98 -17.66
C LYS A 124 22.66 23.59 -18.03
N PRO A 125 22.89 22.55 -17.21
CA PRO A 125 22.31 21.23 -17.50
C PRO A 125 20.82 21.45 -17.77
N SER A 126 20.40 21.18 -19.00
CA SER A 126 19.02 21.41 -19.41
C SER A 126 18.20 20.33 -18.72
N VAL A 127 17.54 20.72 -17.63
CA VAL A 127 16.60 19.83 -16.95
C VAL A 127 15.47 19.55 -17.92
N ASP A 128 15.21 18.28 -18.20
CA ASP A 128 14.01 17.86 -18.91
C ASP A 128 12.80 18.21 -18.04
N LEU A 129 12.14 19.32 -18.38
CA LEU A 129 11.03 19.86 -17.61
C LEU A 129 9.82 18.91 -17.63
N ASP A 130 9.60 18.21 -18.73
CA ASP A 130 8.47 17.26 -18.80
C ASP A 130 8.76 16.05 -17.93
N HIS A 131 9.99 15.53 -17.94
CA HIS A 131 10.38 14.45 -17.03
C HIS A 131 10.28 14.86 -15.55
N LEU A 132 10.73 16.07 -15.19
CA LEU A 132 10.58 16.60 -13.84
C LEU A 132 9.11 16.66 -13.43
N ASN A 133 8.23 17.19 -14.29
CA ASN A 133 6.81 17.28 -14.01
C ASN A 133 6.16 15.89 -13.87
N TRP A 134 6.62 14.89 -14.63
CA TRP A 134 6.21 13.50 -14.47
C TRP A 134 6.60 12.91 -13.11
N LEU A 135 7.83 13.18 -12.65
CA LEU A 135 8.28 12.76 -11.32
C LEU A 135 7.47 13.43 -10.22
N LEU A 136 7.22 14.74 -10.34
CA LEU A 136 6.38 15.50 -9.41
C LEU A 136 4.95 14.95 -9.38
N LEU A 137 4.38 14.62 -10.53
CA LEU A 137 3.04 14.04 -10.61
C LEU A 137 2.98 12.67 -9.92
N LYS A 138 3.97 11.80 -10.17
CA LYS A 138 4.07 10.48 -9.52
C LYS A 138 4.21 10.62 -8.00
N TRP A 139 5.03 11.57 -7.54
CA TRP A 139 5.17 11.88 -6.12
C TRP A 139 3.85 12.38 -5.52
N LEU A 140 3.17 13.31 -6.19
CA LEU A 140 1.86 13.83 -5.80
C LEU A 140 0.84 12.71 -5.57
N ILE A 141 0.75 11.79 -6.53
CA ILE A 141 -0.16 10.64 -6.47
C ILE A 141 0.24 9.68 -5.34
N GLY A 142 1.52 9.34 -5.25
CA GLY A 142 2.04 8.44 -4.22
C GLY A 142 1.85 8.97 -2.80
N ALA A 143 2.03 10.28 -2.62
CA ALA A 143 1.83 10.98 -1.35
C ALA A 143 0.37 11.38 -1.09
N SER A 144 -0.55 11.13 -2.03
CA SER A 144 -1.97 11.53 -1.95
C SER A 144 -2.17 13.02 -1.68
N LEU A 145 -1.36 13.87 -2.31
CA LEU A 145 -1.41 15.32 -2.15
C LEU A 145 -2.35 15.96 -3.20
N PRO A 146 -2.95 17.13 -2.91
CA PRO A 146 -3.76 17.85 -3.89
C PRO A 146 -2.88 18.52 -4.96
N PRO A 147 -3.34 18.65 -6.22
CA PRO A 147 -2.56 19.29 -7.29
C PRO A 147 -2.09 20.73 -6.98
N SER A 148 -2.78 21.45 -6.10
CA SER A 148 -2.38 22.78 -5.63
C SER A 148 -1.05 22.79 -4.85
N THR A 149 -0.56 21.65 -4.38
CA THR A 149 0.75 21.55 -3.71
C THR A 149 1.90 21.99 -4.60
N LEU A 150 1.78 21.85 -5.94
CA LEU A 150 2.82 22.32 -6.87
C LEU A 150 2.87 23.84 -7.04
N GLU A 151 1.88 24.55 -6.53
CA GLU A 151 1.78 26.01 -6.56
C GLU A 151 2.24 26.66 -5.25
N ASP A 152 2.71 25.85 -4.29
CA ASP A 152 3.27 26.36 -3.03
C ASP A 152 4.50 27.23 -3.29
N GLU A 153 4.52 28.43 -2.69
CA GLU A 153 5.59 29.41 -2.91
C GLU A 153 6.96 28.90 -2.42
N GLY A 154 7.00 28.18 -1.29
CA GLY A 154 8.23 27.61 -0.74
C GLY A 154 8.84 26.55 -1.66
N LEU A 155 7.99 25.65 -2.18
CA LEU A 155 8.38 24.65 -3.17
C LEU A 155 8.86 25.30 -4.47
N MET A 156 8.12 26.27 -5.00
CA MET A 156 8.52 26.99 -6.21
C MET A 156 9.84 27.74 -6.04
N ASN A 157 10.04 28.41 -4.89
CA ASN A 157 11.28 29.11 -4.59
C ASN A 157 12.47 28.14 -4.50
N SER A 158 12.24 26.94 -3.96
CA SER A 158 13.25 25.87 -3.91
C SER A 158 13.68 25.42 -5.31
N PHE A 159 12.73 25.20 -6.22
CA PHE A 159 13.06 24.84 -7.62
C PHE A 159 13.75 25.98 -8.37
N LYS A 160 13.31 27.24 -8.16
CA LYS A 160 13.96 28.42 -8.76
C LYS A 160 15.38 28.63 -8.26
N PHE A 161 15.66 28.33 -6.99
CA PHE A 161 17.00 28.34 -6.42
C PHE A 161 17.90 27.32 -7.10
N LEU A 162 17.43 26.08 -7.28
CA LEU A 162 18.19 25.02 -7.98
C LEU A 162 18.41 25.35 -9.46
N ASN A 163 17.36 25.78 -10.15
CA ASN A 163 17.45 26.25 -11.53
C ASN A 163 16.29 27.20 -11.87
N SER A 164 16.63 28.45 -12.15
CA SER A 164 15.69 29.53 -12.51
C SER A 164 14.85 29.27 -13.76
N SER A 165 15.21 28.29 -14.61
CA SER A 165 14.45 27.91 -15.80
C SER A 165 13.43 26.81 -15.57
N VAL A 166 13.31 26.28 -14.35
CA VAL A 166 12.33 25.24 -14.03
C VAL A 166 10.92 25.83 -14.04
N THR A 167 10.06 25.25 -14.87
CA THR A 167 8.64 25.56 -14.93
C THR A 167 7.85 24.31 -14.58
N ILE A 168 7.10 24.38 -13.49
CA ILE A 168 6.20 23.31 -13.05
C ILE A 168 4.86 23.49 -13.77
N TRP A 169 4.17 22.38 -14.07
CA TRP A 169 2.85 22.44 -14.65
C TRP A 169 1.87 23.13 -13.69
N PRO A 170 1.01 24.04 -14.20
CA PRO A 170 -0.03 24.64 -13.39
C PRO A 170 -1.05 23.57 -12.96
N LYS A 171 -1.77 23.82 -11.87
CA LYS A 171 -2.75 22.90 -11.30
C LYS A 171 -3.73 22.33 -12.33
N GLU A 172 -4.24 23.16 -13.25
CA GLU A 172 -5.21 22.75 -14.27
C GLU A 172 -4.60 21.73 -15.22
N LYS A 173 -3.34 21.93 -15.62
CA LYS A 173 -2.61 20.99 -16.47
C LYS A 173 -2.36 19.67 -15.73
N VAL A 174 -1.95 19.73 -14.47
CA VAL A 174 -1.72 18.54 -13.63
C VAL A 174 -3.01 17.73 -13.49
N GLN A 175 -4.15 18.38 -13.21
CA GLN A 175 -5.45 17.73 -13.13
C GLN A 175 -5.86 17.06 -14.44
N ALA A 176 -5.70 17.76 -15.58
CA ALA A 176 -6.00 17.19 -16.88
C ALA A 176 -5.13 15.96 -17.19
N VAL A 177 -3.84 16.00 -16.85
CA VAL A 177 -2.92 14.86 -17.05
C VAL A 177 -3.29 13.69 -16.14
N ILE A 178 -3.63 13.93 -14.85
CA ILE A 178 -4.09 12.88 -13.93
C ILE A 178 -5.28 12.11 -14.51
N LEU A 179 -6.28 12.83 -15.01
CA LEU A 179 -7.49 12.22 -15.57
C LEU A 179 -7.18 11.40 -16.83
N GLU A 180 -6.24 11.84 -17.65
CA GLU A 180 -5.83 11.11 -18.85
C GLU A 180 -5.02 9.85 -18.52
N VAL A 181 -4.09 9.94 -17.58
CA VAL A 181 -3.36 8.78 -17.05
C VAL A 181 -4.34 7.77 -16.45
N PHE A 182 -5.31 8.25 -15.68
CA PHE A 182 -6.34 7.42 -15.07
C PHE A 182 -7.16 6.67 -16.13
N ARG A 183 -7.59 7.35 -17.21
CA ARG A 183 -8.26 6.68 -18.34
C ARG A 183 -7.35 5.63 -18.96
N SER A 184 -6.14 5.99 -19.34
CA SER A 184 -5.18 5.07 -19.98
C SER A 184 -4.90 3.84 -19.13
N MET A 185 -4.58 4.01 -17.86
CA MET A 185 -4.26 2.89 -16.96
C MET A 185 -5.51 2.04 -16.65
N ARG A 186 -6.71 2.61 -16.67
CA ARG A 186 -7.95 1.83 -16.52
C ARG A 186 -8.12 0.83 -17.65
N GLU A 187 -7.75 1.23 -18.87
CA GLU A 187 -7.74 0.33 -20.03
C GLU A 187 -6.79 -0.84 -19.82
N ASP A 188 -5.58 -0.58 -19.32
CA ASP A 188 -4.58 -1.61 -19.00
C ASP A 188 -5.09 -2.56 -17.90
N VAL A 189 -5.74 -2.02 -16.86
CA VAL A 189 -6.32 -2.82 -15.76
C VAL A 189 -7.45 -3.71 -16.28
N ARG A 190 -8.39 -3.18 -17.07
CA ARG A 190 -9.44 -4.01 -17.67
C ARG A 190 -8.83 -5.10 -18.55
N ALA A 191 -7.91 -4.76 -19.45
CA ALA A 191 -7.27 -5.74 -20.32
C ALA A 191 -6.59 -6.84 -19.48
N SER A 192 -5.93 -6.48 -18.37
CA SER A 192 -5.34 -7.44 -17.45
C SER A 192 -6.38 -8.36 -16.79
N LEU A 193 -7.53 -7.83 -16.35
CA LEU A 193 -8.59 -8.62 -15.70
C LEU A 193 -9.32 -9.55 -16.67
N GLU A 194 -9.40 -9.20 -17.95
CA GLU A 194 -9.94 -10.08 -19.00
C GLU A 194 -9.14 -11.38 -19.13
N HIS A 195 -7.81 -11.32 -18.93
CA HIS A 195 -6.93 -12.50 -18.97
C HIS A 195 -6.91 -13.31 -17.67
N VAL A 196 -7.59 -12.86 -16.61
CA VAL A 196 -7.69 -13.64 -15.36
C VAL A 196 -8.60 -14.85 -15.59
N ASN A 197 -8.03 -16.04 -15.50
CA ASN A 197 -8.74 -17.30 -15.71
C ASN A 197 -9.51 -17.77 -14.46
N SER A 198 -9.16 -17.28 -13.28
CA SER A 198 -9.89 -17.56 -12.04
C SER A 198 -11.14 -16.69 -11.92
N LYS A 199 -11.99 -17.04 -10.97
CA LYS A 199 -13.01 -16.13 -10.44
C LYS A 199 -12.35 -14.97 -9.68
N VAL A 200 -13.15 -13.93 -9.45
CA VAL A 200 -12.75 -12.74 -8.71
C VAL A 200 -13.68 -12.50 -7.51
N SER A 201 -13.12 -11.96 -6.43
CA SER A 201 -13.86 -11.51 -5.26
C SER A 201 -13.83 -9.98 -5.20
N ILE A 202 -14.95 -9.37 -4.82
CA ILE A 202 -15.06 -7.93 -4.63
C ILE A 202 -15.14 -7.61 -3.14
N THR A 203 -14.53 -6.49 -2.73
CA THR A 203 -14.76 -5.89 -1.42
C THR A 203 -15.24 -4.46 -1.58
N LEU A 204 -16.27 -4.10 -0.83
CA LEU A 204 -16.84 -2.75 -0.76
C LEU A 204 -16.55 -2.12 0.59
N ASP A 205 -15.97 -0.94 0.56
CA ASP A 205 -15.81 -0.11 1.76
C ASP A 205 -16.36 1.29 1.49
N PHE A 206 -17.02 1.86 2.50
CA PHE A 206 -17.81 3.07 2.39
C PHE A 206 -17.34 4.12 3.39
N TRP A 207 -17.37 5.38 2.96
CA TRP A 207 -17.05 6.52 3.82
C TRP A 207 -17.79 7.77 3.36
N THR A 208 -17.91 8.72 4.26
CA THR A 208 -18.47 10.05 3.99
C THR A 208 -17.34 11.07 4.07
N SER A 209 -17.19 11.94 3.06
CA SER A 209 -16.21 13.03 3.11
C SER A 209 -16.63 14.16 4.05
N TYR A 210 -15.72 15.11 4.31
CA TYR A 210 -16.05 16.33 5.06
C TYR A 210 -17.18 17.14 4.43
N GLU A 211 -17.30 17.09 3.10
CA GLU A 211 -18.39 17.72 2.33
C GLU A 211 -19.71 16.94 2.39
N GLN A 212 -19.83 15.93 3.27
CA GLN A 212 -21.00 15.07 3.43
C GLN A 212 -21.36 14.26 2.17
N VAL A 213 -20.36 13.96 1.33
CA VAL A 213 -20.54 13.13 0.14
C VAL A 213 -20.23 11.67 0.48
N PHE A 214 -21.16 10.77 0.12
CA PHE A 214 -21.03 9.33 0.38
C PHE A 214 -20.31 8.62 -0.78
N TYR A 215 -19.24 7.90 -0.45
CA TYR A 215 -18.40 7.17 -1.40
C TYR A 215 -18.41 5.67 -1.13
N MET A 216 -18.21 4.91 -2.20
CA MET A 216 -17.99 3.47 -2.20
C MET A 216 -16.71 3.16 -2.96
N SER A 217 -15.72 2.55 -2.31
CA SER A 217 -14.61 1.89 -3.01
C SER A 217 -15.03 0.50 -3.47
N VAL A 218 -14.60 0.14 -4.68
CA VAL A 218 -14.75 -1.21 -5.22
C VAL A 218 -13.35 -1.78 -5.43
N LYS A 219 -12.94 -2.77 -4.64
CA LYS A 219 -11.65 -3.45 -4.80
C LYS A 219 -11.87 -4.86 -5.31
N CYS A 220 -11.00 -5.32 -6.20
CA CYS A 220 -11.02 -6.65 -6.81
C CYS A 220 -9.85 -7.48 -6.30
N HIS A 221 -10.13 -8.75 -6.00
CA HIS A 221 -9.18 -9.71 -5.46
C HIS A 221 -9.22 -11.00 -6.28
N TRP A 222 -8.05 -11.54 -6.62
CA TRP A 222 -7.93 -12.81 -7.33
C TRP A 222 -6.58 -13.46 -7.07
N ILE A 223 -6.47 -14.77 -7.28
CA ILE A 223 -5.20 -15.48 -7.23
C ILE A 223 -4.78 -15.81 -8.66
N ASN A 224 -3.59 -15.36 -9.07
CA ASN A 224 -3.08 -15.63 -10.41
C ASN A 224 -2.48 -17.04 -10.54
N ASP A 225 -2.05 -17.41 -11.75
CA ASP A 225 -1.45 -18.73 -12.01
C ASP A 225 -0.13 -18.98 -11.26
N ASN A 226 0.55 -17.92 -10.80
CA ASN A 226 1.77 -18.01 -10.00
C ASN A 226 1.51 -18.18 -8.50
N TRP A 227 0.24 -18.34 -8.09
CA TRP A 227 -0.21 -18.42 -6.70
C TRP A 227 0.09 -17.15 -5.89
N SER A 228 -0.05 -15.99 -6.53
CA SER A 228 -0.01 -14.70 -5.85
C SER A 228 -1.43 -14.16 -5.71
N LEU A 229 -1.82 -13.80 -4.49
CA LEU A 229 -3.04 -13.01 -4.27
C LEU A 229 -2.78 -11.57 -4.74
N HIS A 230 -3.64 -11.09 -5.62
CA HIS A 230 -3.65 -9.72 -6.11
C HIS A 230 -4.85 -8.98 -5.53
N LYS A 231 -4.65 -7.69 -5.25
CA LYS A 231 -5.68 -6.77 -4.79
C LYS A 231 -5.50 -5.43 -5.51
N ILE A 232 -6.55 -4.95 -6.18
CA ILE A 232 -6.54 -3.64 -6.83
C ILE A 232 -7.81 -2.86 -6.53
N LEU A 233 -7.71 -1.54 -6.40
CA LEU A 233 -8.86 -0.64 -6.37
C LEU A 233 -9.35 -0.43 -7.81
N LEU A 234 -10.55 -0.88 -8.14
CA LEU A 234 -11.15 -0.69 -9.46
C LEU A 234 -11.70 0.72 -9.63
N ASP A 235 -12.45 1.17 -8.62
CA ASP A 235 -13.11 2.46 -8.67
C ASP A 235 -13.45 3.00 -7.27
N VAL A 236 -13.63 4.32 -7.19
CA VAL A 236 -14.22 5.06 -6.07
C VAL A 236 -15.46 5.78 -6.59
N CYS A 237 -16.62 5.23 -6.30
CA CYS A 237 -17.91 5.73 -6.79
C CYS A 237 -18.52 6.71 -5.78
N GLN A 238 -18.98 7.87 -6.27
CA GLN A 238 -19.92 8.69 -5.53
C GLN A 238 -21.30 8.05 -5.58
N ILE A 239 -21.94 7.89 -4.43
CA ILE A 239 -23.30 7.38 -4.34
C ILE A 239 -24.25 8.56 -4.12
N PRO A 240 -25.26 8.76 -5.00
CA PRO A 240 -26.17 9.89 -4.90
C PRO A 240 -27.07 9.78 -3.67
N TYR A 241 -27.53 10.94 -3.18
CA TYR A 241 -28.57 11.02 -2.16
C TYR A 241 -29.96 10.97 -2.83
N PRO A 242 -30.94 10.21 -2.28
CA PRO A 242 -30.86 9.37 -1.09
C PRO A 242 -30.11 8.05 -1.36
N CYS A 243 -29.11 7.76 -0.54
CA CYS A 243 -28.34 6.53 -0.66
C CYS A 243 -29.21 5.33 -0.27
N ASN A 244 -29.51 4.48 -1.24
CA ASN A 244 -30.26 3.23 -1.04
C ASN A 244 -29.54 2.06 -1.73
N GLY A 245 -30.00 0.82 -1.48
CA GLY A 245 -29.37 -0.38 -2.03
C GLY A 245 -29.39 -0.45 -3.57
N SER A 246 -30.38 0.17 -4.22
CA SER A 246 -30.46 0.22 -5.70
C SER A 246 -29.38 1.11 -6.29
N GLU A 247 -29.09 2.26 -5.69
CA GLU A 247 -28.02 3.15 -6.14
C GLU A 247 -26.64 2.51 -5.99
N ILE A 248 -26.42 1.79 -4.88
CA ILE A 248 -25.19 1.02 -4.64
C ILE A 248 -25.05 -0.09 -5.69
N LEU A 249 -26.12 -0.85 -5.95
CA LEU A 249 -26.13 -1.91 -6.98
C LEU A 249 -25.83 -1.33 -8.36
N HIS A 250 -26.48 -0.23 -8.74
CA HIS A 250 -26.26 0.42 -10.03
C HIS A 250 -24.80 0.85 -10.21
N ALA A 251 -24.21 1.49 -9.20
CA ALA A 251 -22.81 1.88 -9.21
C ALA A 251 -21.88 0.65 -9.30
N LEU A 252 -22.14 -0.40 -8.53
CA LEU A 252 -21.37 -1.64 -8.57
C LEU A 252 -21.44 -2.32 -9.95
N MET A 253 -22.63 -2.49 -10.51
CA MET A 253 -22.84 -3.10 -11.83
C MET A 253 -22.15 -2.31 -12.94
N LYS A 254 -22.15 -0.98 -12.86
CA LYS A 254 -21.38 -0.12 -13.77
C LYS A 254 -19.89 -0.43 -13.70
N VAL A 255 -19.32 -0.58 -12.50
CA VAL A 255 -17.91 -0.96 -12.33
C VAL A 255 -17.65 -2.35 -12.90
N LEU A 256 -18.46 -3.35 -12.55
CA LEU A 256 -18.29 -4.73 -13.04
C LEU A 256 -18.29 -4.80 -14.56
N THR A 257 -19.23 -4.09 -15.20
CA THR A 257 -19.34 -4.00 -16.67
C THR A 257 -18.16 -3.22 -17.28
N THR A 258 -17.69 -2.15 -16.64
CA THR A 258 -16.56 -1.35 -17.14
C THR A 258 -15.27 -2.18 -17.23
N PHE A 259 -15.11 -3.18 -16.36
CA PHE A 259 -13.95 -4.07 -16.30
C PHE A 259 -14.20 -5.46 -16.90
N ASN A 260 -15.38 -5.74 -17.47
CA ASN A 260 -15.76 -7.04 -18.05
C ASN A 260 -15.59 -8.23 -17.08
N ILE A 261 -15.98 -8.05 -15.82
CA ILE A 261 -15.84 -9.06 -14.75
C ILE A 261 -17.17 -9.52 -14.15
N GLU A 262 -18.31 -9.07 -14.68
CA GLU A 262 -19.65 -9.40 -14.18
C GLU A 262 -19.98 -10.90 -14.22
N THR A 263 -19.32 -11.67 -15.09
CA THR A 263 -19.46 -13.14 -15.16
C THR A 263 -18.40 -13.90 -14.34
N LYS A 264 -17.38 -13.20 -13.85
CA LYS A 264 -16.26 -13.76 -13.08
C LYS A 264 -16.40 -13.56 -11.58
N ILE A 265 -17.28 -12.66 -11.13
CA ILE A 265 -17.51 -12.40 -9.71
C ILE A 265 -18.05 -13.65 -9.00
N LEU A 266 -17.42 -14.01 -7.87
CA LEU A 266 -17.81 -15.13 -7.02
C LEU A 266 -18.35 -14.66 -5.66
N SER A 267 -17.83 -13.54 -5.17
CA SER A 267 -18.18 -13.02 -3.85
C SER A 267 -18.11 -11.52 -3.77
N CYS A 268 -18.90 -10.95 -2.86
CA CYS A 268 -18.82 -9.55 -2.47
C CYS A 268 -18.78 -9.44 -0.94
N THR A 269 -17.73 -8.83 -0.40
CA THR A 269 -17.61 -8.56 1.04
C THR A 269 -17.87 -7.08 1.31
N THR A 270 -18.75 -6.74 2.24
CA THR A 270 -19.09 -5.33 2.52
C THR A 270 -18.82 -4.94 3.97
N ASP A 271 -18.86 -3.65 4.27
CA ASP A 271 -18.68 -3.09 5.61
C ASP A 271 -19.86 -3.31 6.58
N ASN A 272 -20.80 -4.22 6.24
CA ASN A 272 -22.01 -4.52 6.99
C ASN A 272 -23.04 -3.38 7.02
N ASN A 273 -22.94 -2.39 6.13
CA ASN A 273 -24.00 -1.40 5.94
C ASN A 273 -25.28 -2.05 5.41
N GLN A 274 -26.45 -1.74 5.99
CA GLN A 274 -27.74 -2.32 5.60
C GLN A 274 -28.08 -2.07 4.11
N HIS A 275 -27.76 -0.89 3.57
CA HIS A 275 -27.95 -0.60 2.15
C HIS A 275 -27.03 -1.44 1.27
N ALA A 276 -25.79 -1.68 1.70
CA ALA A 276 -24.85 -2.55 0.98
C ALA A 276 -25.29 -4.03 1.02
N ILE A 277 -25.86 -4.48 2.15
CA ILE A 277 -26.47 -5.80 2.27
C ILE A 277 -27.62 -5.95 1.27
N HIS A 278 -28.55 -5.00 1.23
CA HIS A 278 -29.65 -5.01 0.26
C HIS A 278 -29.15 -5.03 -1.20
N ALA A 279 -28.12 -4.23 -1.51
CA ALA A 279 -27.51 -4.22 -2.84
C ALA A 279 -26.91 -5.59 -3.20
N CYS A 280 -26.25 -6.27 -2.26
CA CYS A 280 -25.68 -7.60 -2.51
C CYS A 280 -26.74 -8.69 -2.65
N HIS A 281 -27.87 -8.59 -1.94
CA HIS A 281 -29.01 -9.49 -2.17
C HIS A 281 -29.61 -9.31 -3.56
N ALA A 282 -29.80 -8.07 -4.00
CA ALA A 282 -30.29 -7.79 -5.36
C ALA A 282 -29.27 -8.24 -6.44
N LEU A 283 -27.97 -8.03 -6.21
CA LEU A 283 -26.93 -8.56 -7.09
C LEU A 283 -26.99 -10.09 -7.18
N LYS A 284 -27.20 -10.76 -6.05
CA LYS A 284 -27.36 -12.22 -6.02
C LYS A 284 -28.54 -12.67 -6.88
N GLU A 285 -29.69 -12.00 -6.79
CA GLU A 285 -30.85 -12.30 -7.63
C GLU A 285 -30.55 -12.15 -9.13
N GLU A 286 -29.84 -11.08 -9.53
CA GLU A 286 -29.42 -10.87 -10.93
C GLU A 286 -28.46 -11.96 -11.43
N LEU A 287 -27.52 -12.38 -10.59
CA LEU A 287 -26.53 -13.41 -10.95
C LEU A 287 -27.13 -14.82 -10.95
N ASP A 288 -28.03 -15.11 -10.01
CA ASP A 288 -28.80 -16.37 -9.96
C ASP A 288 -29.67 -16.52 -11.21
N ALA A 289 -30.30 -15.43 -11.69
CA ALA A 289 -31.04 -15.42 -12.95
C ALA A 289 -30.15 -15.76 -14.17
N ARG A 290 -28.86 -15.43 -14.10
CA ARG A 290 -27.84 -15.79 -15.10
C ARG A 290 -27.15 -17.14 -14.82
N LYS A 291 -27.55 -17.85 -13.77
CA LYS A 291 -26.95 -19.12 -13.29
C LYS A 291 -25.46 -18.98 -12.92
N LEU A 292 -25.07 -17.81 -12.41
CA LEU A 292 -23.72 -17.53 -11.95
C LEU A 292 -23.64 -17.70 -10.43
N PRO A 293 -22.65 -18.45 -9.89
CA PRO A 293 -22.51 -18.63 -8.46
C PRO A 293 -22.04 -17.32 -7.80
N PHE A 294 -22.74 -16.89 -6.75
CA PHE A 294 -22.39 -15.68 -6.02
C PHE A 294 -22.72 -15.78 -4.52
N CYS A 295 -21.86 -15.22 -3.68
CA CYS A 295 -22.11 -15.07 -2.25
C CYS A 295 -21.80 -13.66 -1.72
N TYR A 296 -22.62 -13.24 -0.76
CA TYR A 296 -22.36 -12.07 0.05
C TYR A 296 -21.67 -12.49 1.34
N ILE A 297 -20.69 -11.70 1.79
CA ILE A 297 -19.94 -11.95 3.02
C ILE A 297 -19.91 -10.66 3.88
N PRO A 298 -20.36 -10.70 5.13
CA PRO A 298 -20.16 -9.58 6.05
C PRO A 298 -18.68 -9.45 6.43
N CYS A 299 -18.17 -8.22 6.56
CA CYS A 299 -16.80 -7.96 7.00
C CYS A 299 -16.60 -8.36 8.47
N ALA A 300 -15.75 -9.37 8.70
CA ALA A 300 -15.45 -9.88 10.02
C ALA A 300 -14.72 -8.84 10.90
N ALA A 301 -13.75 -8.10 10.35
CA ALA A 301 -13.03 -7.07 11.10
C ALA A 301 -13.97 -5.97 11.60
N ARG A 302 -14.90 -5.50 10.75
CA ARG A 302 -15.91 -4.50 11.14
C ARG A 302 -16.85 -5.06 12.21
N THR A 303 -17.31 -6.29 12.04
CA THR A 303 -18.14 -6.98 13.06
C THR A 303 -17.40 -7.09 14.38
N LEU A 304 -16.15 -7.56 14.38
CA LEU A 304 -15.35 -7.72 15.59
C LEU A 304 -15.15 -6.39 16.31
N ASN A 305 -14.84 -5.32 15.57
CA ASN A 305 -14.76 -3.99 16.15
C ASN A 305 -16.08 -3.59 16.82
N GLN A 306 -17.21 -3.78 16.14
CA GLN A 306 -18.52 -3.46 16.69
C GLN A 306 -18.90 -4.32 17.91
N ILE A 307 -18.52 -5.61 17.92
CA ILE A 307 -18.71 -6.50 19.07
C ILE A 307 -17.97 -5.92 20.27
N ILE A 308 -16.70 -5.55 20.10
CA ILE A 308 -15.90 -4.99 21.19
C ILE A 308 -16.48 -3.64 21.64
N GLU A 309 -16.83 -2.74 20.72
CA GLU A 309 -17.45 -1.45 21.04
C GLU A 309 -18.77 -1.60 21.81
N ASP A 310 -19.61 -2.59 21.47
CA ASP A 310 -20.81 -2.89 22.25
C ASP A 310 -20.45 -3.28 23.68
N GLY A 311 -19.41 -4.12 23.86
CA GLY A 311 -18.92 -4.52 25.18
C GLY A 311 -18.25 -3.40 25.99
N LEU A 312 -17.65 -2.41 25.33
CA LEU A 312 -17.00 -1.27 25.99
C LEU A 312 -17.98 -0.16 26.42
N ARG A 313 -19.27 -0.24 26.06
CA ARG A 313 -20.27 0.76 26.48
C ARG A 313 -20.43 0.85 27.99
N THR A 314 -20.43 -0.29 28.67
CA THR A 314 -20.59 -0.38 30.13
C THR A 314 -19.41 0.24 30.89
N PRO A 315 -18.14 -0.12 30.62
CA PRO A 315 -16.99 0.50 31.28
C PRO A 315 -16.58 1.87 30.70
N LYS A 316 -17.39 2.48 29.83
CA LYS A 316 -17.02 3.69 29.08
C LYS A 316 -16.58 4.86 29.97
N SER A 317 -17.19 5.05 31.13
CA SER A 317 -16.82 6.12 32.07
C SER A 317 -15.39 5.95 32.60
N ILE A 318 -14.99 4.72 32.96
CA ILE A 318 -13.65 4.39 33.43
C ILE A 318 -12.63 4.59 32.29
N LEU A 319 -12.97 4.15 31.07
CA LEU A 319 -12.13 4.35 29.90
C LEU A 319 -11.94 5.83 29.57
N SER A 320 -12.99 6.64 29.64
CA SER A 320 -12.89 8.09 29.46
C SER A 320 -11.99 8.74 30.49
N LYS A 321 -12.11 8.36 31.76
CA LYS A 321 -11.26 8.86 32.86
C LYS A 321 -9.77 8.54 32.64
N ILE A 322 -9.45 7.32 32.22
CA ILE A 322 -8.08 6.92 31.86
C ILE A 322 -7.59 7.73 30.65
N ARG A 323 -8.43 7.87 29.62
CA ARG A 323 -8.09 8.62 28.41
C ARG A 323 -7.82 10.09 28.71
N GLU A 324 -8.62 10.72 29.56
CA GLU A 324 -8.39 12.10 30.02
C GLU A 324 -7.04 12.23 30.71
N PHE A 325 -6.70 11.32 31.63
CA PHE A 325 -5.37 11.30 32.26
C PHE A 325 -4.25 11.19 31.21
N VAL A 326 -4.38 10.30 30.22
CA VAL A 326 -3.37 10.12 29.17
C VAL A 326 -3.21 11.35 28.28
N LEU A 327 -4.32 12.02 27.93
CA LEU A 327 -4.29 13.24 27.13
C LEU A 327 -3.56 14.38 27.86
N GLU A 328 -3.85 14.57 29.15
CA GLU A 328 -3.18 15.58 29.97
C GLU A 328 -1.71 15.22 30.18
N LEU A 329 -1.40 13.96 30.51
CA LEU A 329 -0.02 13.48 30.64
C LEU A 329 0.78 13.73 29.35
N ASN A 330 0.23 13.42 28.18
CA ASN A 330 0.89 13.65 26.90
C ASN A 330 0.95 15.13 26.48
N GLY A 331 0.10 15.98 27.05
CA GLY A 331 0.08 17.42 26.79
C GLY A 331 1.24 18.17 27.43
N TYR A 332 1.82 17.63 28.52
CA TYR A 332 2.86 18.31 29.30
C TYR A 332 4.13 17.45 29.43
N PRO A 333 5.27 17.86 28.82
CA PRO A 333 6.52 17.12 28.91
C PRO A 333 7.02 16.87 30.33
N GLU A 334 6.73 17.79 31.26
CA GLU A 334 7.07 17.66 32.68
C GLU A 334 6.35 16.47 33.34
N ILE A 335 5.05 16.32 33.09
CA ILE A 335 4.25 15.21 33.65
C ILE A 335 4.73 13.87 33.08
N ILE A 336 5.10 13.82 31.79
CA ILE A 336 5.68 12.61 31.17
C ILE A 336 6.97 12.20 31.89
N GLU A 337 7.86 13.16 32.13
CA GLU A 337 9.15 12.86 32.74
C GLU A 337 9.00 12.45 34.20
N ASP A 338 8.12 13.13 34.94
CA ASP A 338 7.75 12.74 36.29
C ASP A 338 7.15 11.34 36.34
N PHE A 339 6.26 11.00 35.41
CA PHE A 339 5.69 9.66 35.34
C PHE A 339 6.79 8.60 35.14
N LYS A 340 7.77 8.83 34.25
CA LYS A 340 8.91 7.90 34.08
C LYS A 340 9.76 7.77 35.34
N GLN A 341 9.99 8.87 36.05
CA GLN A 341 10.71 8.83 37.32
C GLN A 341 9.94 8.03 38.36
N LEU A 342 8.62 8.23 38.46
CA LEU A 342 7.75 7.48 39.37
C LEU A 342 7.74 5.99 39.03
N THR A 343 7.69 5.59 37.75
CA THR A 343 7.75 4.17 37.38
C THR A 343 9.08 3.51 37.74
N ALA A 344 10.18 4.27 37.71
CA ALA A 344 11.47 3.80 38.21
C ALA A 344 11.49 3.69 39.75
N VAL A 345 10.91 4.68 40.46
CA VAL A 345 10.82 4.69 41.94
C VAL A 345 9.99 3.52 42.45
N TYR A 346 8.83 3.26 41.85
CA TYR A 346 7.94 2.15 42.23
C TYR A 346 8.38 0.80 41.67
N GLN A 347 9.45 0.74 40.88
CA GLN A 347 9.91 -0.47 40.18
C GLN A 347 8.83 -1.09 39.29
N GLU A 348 7.95 -0.26 38.73
CA GLU A 348 6.84 -0.69 37.87
C GLU A 348 7.28 -0.87 36.41
N GLY A 349 8.53 -0.53 36.07
CA GLY A 349 9.11 -0.67 34.74
C GLY A 349 9.19 0.65 33.99
N SER A 350 9.27 0.59 32.67
CA SER A 350 9.31 1.77 31.79
C SER A 350 8.19 1.66 30.78
N TRP A 351 7.19 2.52 30.92
CA TRP A 351 6.00 2.53 30.07
C TRP A 351 5.85 3.87 29.37
N LYS A 352 5.29 3.83 28.17
CA LYS A 352 4.92 5.02 27.42
C LYS A 352 3.49 4.86 26.94
N PHE A 353 2.62 5.77 27.37
CA PHE A 353 1.26 5.81 26.87
C PHE A 353 1.24 6.17 25.38
N PRO A 354 0.24 5.68 24.62
CA PRO A 354 0.10 6.03 23.21
C PRO A 354 -0.06 7.55 23.04
N LEU A 355 0.68 8.14 22.10
CA LEU A 355 0.67 9.58 21.81
C LEU A 355 -0.70 10.05 21.33
N ASP A 356 -1.33 9.27 20.45
CA ASP A 356 -2.72 9.45 20.06
C ASP A 356 -3.57 8.60 21.00
N ALA A 357 -4.23 9.25 21.97
CA ALA A 357 -5.26 8.64 22.80
C ALA A 357 -6.54 8.45 21.96
N SER A 358 -6.38 7.75 20.84
CA SER A 358 -7.43 7.53 19.86
C SER A 358 -8.64 6.92 20.54
N THR A 359 -9.84 7.19 20.04
CA THR A 359 -11.07 6.54 20.50
C THR A 359 -11.16 5.08 20.00
N SER A 360 -10.06 4.47 19.56
CA SER A 360 -10.03 3.08 19.14
C SER A 360 -9.89 2.17 20.35
N TRP A 361 -10.59 1.03 20.34
CA TRP A 361 -10.51 0.07 21.43
C TRP A 361 -9.11 -0.52 21.64
N ASN A 362 -8.27 -0.60 20.60
CA ASN A 362 -6.87 -1.04 20.74
C ASN A 362 -6.04 -0.02 21.53
N GLY A 363 -6.31 1.27 21.33
CA GLY A 363 -5.77 2.35 22.18
C GLY A 363 -6.23 2.17 23.62
N ASP A 364 -7.52 1.90 23.83
CA ASP A 364 -8.08 1.66 25.16
C ASP A 364 -7.46 0.47 25.87
N TYR A 365 -7.30 -0.65 25.16
CA TYR A 365 -6.62 -1.83 25.70
C TYR A 365 -5.18 -1.52 26.11
N THR A 366 -4.43 -0.79 25.27
CA THR A 366 -3.04 -0.40 25.57
C THR A 366 -2.97 0.50 26.80
N MET A 367 -3.88 1.48 26.92
CA MET A 367 -3.96 2.35 28.10
C MET A 367 -4.31 1.54 29.36
N LEU A 368 -5.27 0.62 29.28
CA LEU A 368 -5.64 -0.27 30.39
C LEU A 368 -4.46 -1.15 30.85
N ASP A 369 -3.69 -1.72 29.92
CA ASP A 369 -2.54 -2.56 30.27
C ASP A 369 -1.46 -1.76 31.00
N ILE A 370 -1.16 -0.53 30.57
CA ILE A 370 -0.20 0.34 31.25
C ILE A 370 -0.70 0.75 32.64
N VAL A 371 -1.96 1.17 32.77
CA VAL A 371 -2.57 1.53 34.08
C VAL A 371 -2.52 0.34 35.04
N ARG A 372 -2.74 -0.89 34.54
CA ARG A 372 -2.66 -2.12 35.34
C ARG A 372 -1.23 -2.46 35.76
N LYS A 373 -0.24 -2.17 34.91
CA LYS A 373 1.20 -2.46 35.16
C LYS A 373 1.89 -1.41 36.03
N ALA A 374 1.42 -0.16 35.98
CA ALA A 374 1.99 0.96 36.73
C ALA A 374 0.95 1.72 37.58
N PRO A 375 0.19 1.04 38.45
CA PRO A 375 -0.90 1.66 39.20
C PRO A 375 -0.41 2.74 40.17
N ASN A 376 0.72 2.54 40.85
CA ASN A 376 1.23 3.49 41.85
C ASN A 376 1.80 4.74 41.19
N SER A 377 2.46 4.57 40.04
CA SER A 377 2.99 5.68 39.26
C SER A 377 1.88 6.55 38.68
N VAL A 378 0.79 5.94 38.19
CA VAL A 378 -0.39 6.68 37.71
C VAL A 378 -1.03 7.46 38.86
N ASP A 379 -1.31 6.81 39.98
CA ASP A 379 -1.91 7.46 41.17
C ASP A 379 -1.05 8.63 41.69
N SER A 380 0.26 8.43 41.77
CA SER A 380 1.20 9.46 42.25
C SER A 380 1.36 10.61 41.26
N ALA A 381 1.36 10.33 39.96
CA ALA A 381 1.39 11.37 38.93
C ALA A 381 0.13 12.24 38.99
N ILE A 382 -1.04 11.62 39.19
CA ILE A 382 -2.32 12.32 39.35
C ILE A 382 -2.28 13.24 40.58
N LYS A 383 -1.80 12.74 41.73
CA LYS A 383 -1.68 13.52 42.96
C LYS A 383 -0.67 14.65 42.87
N LYS A 384 0.49 14.41 42.24
CA LYS A 384 1.55 15.41 42.11
C LYS A 384 1.11 16.61 41.25
N HIS A 385 0.30 16.36 40.22
CA HIS A 385 -0.12 17.36 39.24
C HIS A 385 -1.62 17.70 39.33
N GLU A 386 -2.23 17.55 40.51
CA GLU A 386 -3.67 17.75 40.74
C GLU A 386 -4.17 19.15 40.29
N GLU A 387 -3.35 20.18 40.51
CA GLU A 387 -3.63 21.55 40.08
C GLU A 387 -3.72 21.67 38.54
N THR A 388 -2.81 21.01 37.83
CA THR A 388 -2.78 20.98 36.35
C THR A 388 -3.96 20.21 35.78
N PHE A 389 -4.40 19.15 36.45
CA PHE A 389 -5.61 18.40 36.06
C PHE A 389 -6.91 19.15 36.39
N GLY A 390 -6.84 20.34 36.98
CA GLY A 390 -7.99 21.23 37.21
C GLY A 390 -9.06 20.65 38.15
N GLY A 391 -8.64 19.85 39.14
CA GLY A 391 -9.55 19.23 40.12
C GLY A 391 -10.49 18.17 39.52
N ARG A 392 -10.21 17.65 38.32
CA ARG A 392 -10.95 16.53 37.74
C ARG A 392 -10.75 15.27 38.58
N ASN A 393 -11.81 14.50 38.81
CA ASN A 393 -11.73 13.23 39.54
C ASN A 393 -11.10 12.13 38.68
N LEU A 394 -9.77 12.18 38.50
CA LEU A 394 -8.98 11.21 37.72
C LEU A 394 -8.45 10.04 38.56
N LEU A 395 -8.44 10.17 39.89
CA LEU A 395 -7.97 9.11 40.79
C LEU A 395 -8.86 7.87 40.73
N LEU A 396 -8.27 6.72 40.43
CA LEU A 396 -8.98 5.46 40.33
C LEU A 396 -9.24 4.86 41.73
N ASN A 397 -10.49 4.58 42.06
CA ASN A 397 -10.82 3.91 43.31
C ASN A 397 -10.61 2.39 43.22
N THR A 398 -10.62 1.70 44.36
CA THR A 398 -10.37 0.24 44.44
C THR A 398 -11.33 -0.58 43.57
N THR A 399 -12.59 -0.15 43.43
CA THR A 399 -13.58 -0.80 42.57
C THR A 399 -13.24 -0.61 41.10
N GLU A 400 -12.86 0.60 40.69
CA GLU A 400 -12.43 0.91 39.32
C GLU A 400 -11.17 0.11 38.94
N ILE A 401 -10.19 0.01 39.84
CA ILE A 401 -8.96 -0.78 39.63
C ILE A 401 -9.28 -2.28 39.45
N SER A 402 -10.24 -2.80 40.23
CA SER A 402 -10.72 -4.17 40.09
C SER A 402 -11.40 -4.40 38.73
N VAL A 403 -12.28 -3.47 38.32
CA VAL A 403 -12.94 -3.50 37.00
C VAL A 403 -11.91 -3.45 35.87
N ILE A 404 -10.89 -2.58 35.96
CA ILE A 404 -9.80 -2.48 34.97
C ILE A 404 -9.08 -3.82 34.82
N SER A 405 -8.74 -4.47 35.93
CA SER A 405 -8.00 -5.74 35.91
C SER A 405 -8.80 -6.87 35.25
N ILE A 406 -10.09 -6.92 35.54
CA ILE A 406 -11.01 -7.93 34.97
C ILE A 406 -11.29 -7.64 33.50
N LEU A 407 -11.57 -6.39 33.16
CA LEU A 407 -11.82 -5.96 31.79
C LEU A 407 -10.58 -6.20 30.91
N HIS A 408 -9.39 -5.85 31.39
CA HIS A 408 -8.14 -6.12 30.68
C HIS A 408 -7.97 -7.61 30.39
N SER A 409 -8.18 -8.47 31.40
CA SER A 409 -8.06 -9.93 31.24
C SER A 409 -9.09 -10.49 30.26
N TYR A 410 -10.31 -9.94 30.27
CA TYR A 410 -11.36 -10.33 29.34
C TYR A 410 -11.07 -9.89 27.89
N LEU A 411 -10.48 -8.70 27.69
CA LEU A 411 -10.18 -8.15 26.37
C LEU A 411 -8.87 -8.68 25.76
N GLU A 412 -7.97 -9.25 26.56
CA GLU A 412 -6.66 -9.72 26.10
C GLU A 412 -6.74 -10.72 24.92
N PRO A 413 -7.61 -11.75 24.94
CA PRO A 413 -7.77 -12.64 23.78
C PRO A 413 -8.23 -11.90 22.52
N PHE A 414 -9.14 -10.93 22.65
CA PHE A 414 -9.62 -10.11 21.53
C PHE A 414 -8.47 -9.29 20.94
N TYR A 415 -7.64 -8.68 21.78
CA TYR A 415 -6.43 -7.94 21.37
C TYR A 415 -5.43 -8.83 20.61
N LYS A 416 -5.21 -10.06 21.08
CA LYS A 416 -4.35 -11.03 20.39
C LYS A 416 -4.92 -11.42 19.02
N ILE A 417 -6.23 -11.66 18.95
CA ILE A 417 -6.91 -12.02 17.69
C ILE A 417 -6.82 -10.88 16.68
N THR A 418 -7.08 -9.64 17.09
CA THR A 418 -7.02 -8.49 16.16
C THR A 418 -5.60 -8.18 15.73
N THR A 419 -4.62 -8.36 16.61
CA THR A 419 -3.20 -8.28 16.27
C THR A 419 -2.80 -9.35 15.24
N ASN A 420 -3.29 -10.59 15.40
CA ASN A 420 -3.07 -11.66 14.42
C ASN A 420 -3.74 -11.34 13.08
N LEU A 421 -4.97 -10.82 13.06
CA LEU A 421 -5.63 -10.37 11.83
C LEU A 421 -4.86 -9.25 11.13
N CYS A 422 -4.32 -8.30 11.89
CA CYS A 422 -3.50 -7.19 11.38
C CYS A 422 -2.16 -7.62 10.79
N THR A 423 -1.57 -8.70 11.29
CA THR A 423 -0.25 -9.19 10.86
C THR A 423 -0.33 -10.34 9.86
N CYS A 424 -1.55 -10.83 9.58
CA CYS A 424 -1.78 -11.92 8.65
C CYS A 424 -1.50 -11.48 7.21
N LYS A 425 -0.59 -12.17 6.51
CA LYS A 425 -0.29 -11.90 5.10
C LYS A 425 -1.43 -12.28 4.15
N VAL A 426 -2.13 -13.39 4.44
CA VAL A 426 -3.24 -13.91 3.63
C VAL A 426 -4.37 -14.34 4.57
N PRO A 427 -5.29 -13.44 4.94
CA PRO A 427 -6.41 -13.75 5.80
C PRO A 427 -7.51 -14.46 4.98
N THR A 428 -7.32 -15.76 4.74
CA THR A 428 -8.35 -16.61 4.13
C THR A 428 -9.63 -16.55 4.95
N VAL A 429 -10.79 -16.70 4.30
CA VAL A 429 -12.09 -16.77 5.01
C VAL A 429 -12.05 -17.84 6.10
N GLY A 430 -11.45 -19.01 5.84
CA GLY A 430 -11.32 -20.08 6.84
C GLY A 430 -10.62 -19.62 8.12
N LEU A 431 -9.47 -18.97 7.99
CA LEU A 431 -8.73 -18.47 9.15
C LEU A 431 -9.49 -17.35 9.88
N VAL A 432 -10.15 -16.46 9.14
CA VAL A 432 -10.98 -15.41 9.73
C VAL A 432 -12.15 -16.00 10.51
N LEU A 433 -12.81 -17.03 9.98
CA LEU A 433 -13.90 -17.72 10.67
C LEU A 433 -13.41 -18.45 11.92
N PHE A 434 -12.26 -19.10 11.87
CA PHE A 434 -11.63 -19.72 13.04
C PHE A 434 -11.42 -18.70 14.17
N PHE A 435 -10.92 -17.51 13.86
CA PHE A 435 -10.77 -16.45 14.87
C PHE A 435 -12.11 -15.93 15.41
N MET A 436 -13.11 -15.75 14.53
CA MET A 436 -14.43 -15.28 14.94
C MET A 436 -15.16 -16.31 15.82
N ASP A 437 -15.00 -17.59 15.53
CA ASP A 437 -15.59 -18.67 16.33
C ASP A 437 -15.01 -18.68 17.75
N HIS A 438 -13.68 -18.54 17.86
CA HIS A 438 -13.04 -18.40 19.16
C HIS A 438 -13.53 -17.15 19.93
N VAL A 439 -13.77 -16.04 19.24
CA VAL A 439 -14.43 -14.85 19.85
C VAL A 439 -15.81 -15.22 20.41
N PHE A 440 -16.60 -16.01 19.70
CA PHE A 440 -17.94 -16.40 20.14
C PHE A 440 -17.91 -17.36 21.34
N GLU A 441 -16.93 -18.26 21.38
CA GLU A 441 -16.67 -19.12 22.54
C GLU A 441 -16.30 -18.30 23.78
N LEU A 442 -15.41 -17.31 23.65
CA LEU A 442 -15.00 -16.44 24.74
C LEU A 442 -16.17 -15.63 25.32
N ILE A 443 -17.02 -15.09 24.43
CA ILE A 443 -18.23 -14.36 24.83
C ILE A 443 -19.20 -15.30 25.57
N SER A 444 -19.40 -16.50 25.06
CA SER A 444 -20.33 -17.48 25.66
C SER A 444 -19.81 -17.98 27.01
N SER A 445 -18.52 -18.30 27.11
CA SER A 445 -17.86 -18.69 28.35
C SER A 445 -17.99 -17.61 29.43
N CYS A 446 -17.79 -16.34 29.05
CA CYS A 446 -17.97 -15.21 29.94
C CYS A 446 -19.44 -15.06 30.38
N ARG A 447 -20.40 -15.14 29.45
CA ARG A 447 -21.83 -15.05 29.77
C ARG A 447 -22.26 -16.13 30.77
N ASP A 448 -21.78 -17.36 30.58
CA ASP A 448 -22.24 -18.51 31.34
C ASP A 448 -21.50 -18.68 32.68
N SER A 449 -20.23 -18.25 32.76
CA SER A 449 -19.36 -18.49 33.93
C SER A 449 -19.06 -17.24 34.78
N CYS A 450 -19.38 -16.04 34.29
CA CYS A 450 -19.03 -14.81 35.01
C CYS A 450 -19.86 -14.65 36.29
N ARG A 451 -19.21 -14.21 37.38
CA ARG A 451 -19.89 -13.87 38.64
C ARG A 451 -20.37 -12.43 38.69
N GLN A 452 -19.78 -11.55 37.88
CA GLN A 452 -20.03 -10.12 37.92
C GLN A 452 -21.14 -9.74 36.93
N GLU A 453 -22.22 -9.17 37.46
CA GLU A 453 -23.43 -8.88 36.66
C GLU A 453 -23.17 -7.86 35.53
N TRP A 454 -22.33 -6.86 35.78
CA TRP A 454 -21.95 -5.88 34.76
C TRP A 454 -21.22 -6.55 33.59
N LEU A 455 -20.37 -7.54 33.86
CA LEU A 455 -19.60 -8.24 32.83
C LEU A 455 -20.46 -9.27 32.08
N LYS A 456 -21.48 -9.85 32.73
CA LYS A 456 -22.51 -10.63 32.02
C LYS A 456 -23.28 -9.77 31.03
N THR A 457 -23.69 -8.57 31.45
CA THR A 457 -24.39 -7.61 30.58
C THR A 457 -23.52 -7.25 29.36
N VAL A 458 -22.23 -7.03 29.58
CA VAL A 458 -21.23 -6.84 28.50
C VAL A 458 -21.22 -8.04 27.54
N ALA A 459 -21.11 -9.27 28.06
CA ALA A 459 -21.12 -10.47 27.24
C ALA A 459 -22.45 -10.68 26.47
N ASP A 460 -23.58 -10.34 27.07
CA ASP A 460 -24.89 -10.43 26.43
C ASP A 460 -25.04 -9.47 25.25
N ASP A 461 -24.57 -8.23 25.39
CA ASP A 461 -24.58 -7.25 24.31
C ASP A 461 -23.66 -7.66 23.16
N MET A 462 -22.46 -8.16 23.48
CA MET A 462 -21.53 -8.74 22.51
C MET A 462 -22.15 -9.95 21.77
N ALA A 463 -22.85 -10.82 22.50
CA ALA A 463 -23.45 -12.04 21.97
C ALA A 463 -24.57 -11.75 20.94
N LYS A 464 -25.34 -10.67 21.11
CA LYS A 464 -26.39 -10.28 20.16
C LYS A 464 -25.80 -10.06 18.76
N ARG A 465 -24.70 -9.33 18.66
CA ARG A 465 -24.04 -9.05 17.37
C ARG A 465 -23.31 -10.26 16.81
N ALA A 466 -22.63 -11.03 17.67
CA ALA A 466 -21.99 -12.30 17.30
C ALA A 466 -22.95 -13.27 16.60
N ARG A 467 -24.17 -13.42 17.13
CA ARG A 467 -25.22 -14.26 16.53
C ARG A 467 -25.64 -13.76 15.15
N SER A 468 -25.86 -12.45 14.99
CA SER A 468 -26.24 -11.87 13.70
C SER A 468 -25.19 -12.13 12.62
N PHE A 469 -23.90 -12.00 12.96
CA PHE A 469 -22.82 -12.29 12.02
C PHE A 469 -22.78 -13.78 11.64
N SER A 470 -22.85 -14.66 12.63
CA SER A 470 -22.84 -16.12 12.42
C SER A 470 -23.93 -16.55 11.43
N THR A 471 -25.15 -16.02 11.57
CA THR A 471 -26.26 -16.34 10.66
C THR A 471 -26.06 -15.90 9.22
N GLN A 472 -25.25 -14.86 8.98
CA GLN A 472 -25.02 -14.30 7.65
C GLN A 472 -23.79 -14.93 6.98
N VAL A 473 -22.73 -15.15 7.75
CA VAL A 473 -21.43 -15.58 7.22
C VAL A 473 -21.37 -17.08 6.95
N TYR A 474 -22.10 -17.90 7.71
CA TYR A 474 -22.07 -19.35 7.56
C TYR A 474 -22.94 -19.80 6.39
N ASN A 475 -22.27 -20.11 5.28
CA ASN A 475 -22.90 -20.56 4.04
C ASN A 475 -21.95 -21.49 3.27
N LEU A 476 -22.46 -22.10 2.20
CA LEU A 476 -21.68 -23.08 1.43
C LEU A 476 -20.38 -22.50 0.85
N PHE A 477 -20.36 -21.22 0.45
CA PHE A 477 -19.17 -20.61 -0.14
C PHE A 477 -18.08 -20.37 0.90
N THR A 478 -18.44 -19.92 2.09
CA THR A 478 -17.48 -19.76 3.20
C THR A 478 -17.01 -21.10 3.72
N PHE A 479 -17.86 -22.14 3.71
CA PHE A 479 -17.44 -23.52 3.95
C PHE A 479 -16.41 -24.00 2.90
N MET A 480 -16.70 -23.84 1.61
CA MET A 480 -15.77 -24.24 0.53
C MET A 480 -14.43 -23.52 0.65
N ALA A 481 -14.44 -22.20 0.91
CA ALA A 481 -13.22 -21.43 1.14
C ALA A 481 -12.45 -21.90 2.40
N ALA A 482 -13.15 -22.26 3.48
CA ALA A 482 -12.53 -22.75 4.70
C ALA A 482 -11.92 -24.15 4.53
N VAL A 483 -12.63 -25.07 3.87
CA VAL A 483 -12.14 -26.44 3.60
C VAL A 483 -10.88 -26.42 2.74
N LEU A 484 -10.83 -25.53 1.76
CA LEU A 484 -9.69 -25.40 0.85
C LEU A 484 -8.46 -24.74 1.50
N ASP A 485 -8.57 -24.21 2.72
CA ASP A 485 -7.41 -23.81 3.50
C ASP A 485 -6.75 -25.07 4.11
N PRO A 486 -5.52 -25.42 3.72
CA PRO A 486 -4.85 -26.64 4.18
C PRO A 486 -4.60 -26.65 5.69
N ARG A 487 -4.62 -25.49 6.35
CA ARG A 487 -4.46 -25.35 7.80
C ARG A 487 -5.76 -25.65 8.55
N ILE A 488 -6.90 -25.40 7.91
CA ILE A 488 -8.23 -25.47 8.52
C ILE A 488 -8.90 -26.81 8.20
N LYS A 489 -8.93 -27.21 6.93
CA LYS A 489 -9.59 -28.41 6.40
C LYS A 489 -10.97 -28.60 7.03
N LYS A 490 -11.21 -29.70 7.75
CA LYS A 490 -12.46 -29.97 8.49
C LYS A 490 -12.32 -29.76 9.99
N GLU A 491 -11.09 -29.73 10.50
CA GLU A 491 -10.83 -29.84 11.94
C GLU A 491 -11.05 -28.51 12.67
N LEU A 492 -10.76 -27.40 11.99
CA LEU A 492 -10.87 -26.05 12.57
C LEU A 492 -12.04 -25.25 11.99
N ILE A 493 -12.96 -25.91 11.28
CA ILE A 493 -14.21 -25.28 10.82
C ILE A 493 -15.20 -25.25 11.99
N PRO A 494 -15.84 -24.10 12.26
CA PRO A 494 -16.91 -23.99 13.25
C PRO A 494 -17.97 -25.08 13.09
N GLU A 495 -18.42 -25.72 14.18
CA GLU A 495 -19.34 -26.88 14.11
C GLU A 495 -20.64 -26.58 13.36
N ASN A 496 -21.17 -25.36 13.51
CA ASN A 496 -22.37 -24.90 12.82
C ASN A 496 -22.20 -24.79 11.29
N LEU A 497 -20.98 -24.64 10.82
CA LEU A 497 -20.62 -24.62 9.40
C LEU A 497 -20.15 -26.00 8.93
N ASN A 498 -19.54 -26.80 9.82
CA ASN A 498 -18.98 -28.12 9.56
C ASN A 498 -20.06 -29.22 9.55
N SER A 499 -20.93 -29.21 8.53
CA SER A 499 -21.98 -30.22 8.37
C SER A 499 -21.70 -31.16 7.19
N GLU A 500 -22.12 -32.42 7.33
CA GLU A 500 -22.07 -33.41 6.22
C GLU A 500 -22.86 -32.93 5.00
N LYS A 501 -23.94 -32.17 5.22
CA LYS A 501 -24.70 -31.52 4.15
C LYS A 501 -23.82 -30.56 3.34
N ASN A 502 -23.10 -29.64 4.02
CA ASN A 502 -22.22 -28.69 3.34
C ASN A 502 -21.07 -29.41 2.63
N LEU A 503 -20.55 -30.49 3.22
CA LEU A 503 -19.52 -31.31 2.58
C LEU A 503 -20.00 -31.95 1.29
N GLU A 504 -21.20 -32.55 1.30
CA GLU A 504 -21.77 -33.20 0.11
C GLU A 504 -22.13 -32.17 -0.96
N GLU A 505 -22.66 -31.01 -0.57
CA GLU A 505 -22.90 -29.90 -1.49
C GLU A 505 -21.60 -29.36 -2.09
N ALA A 506 -20.52 -29.24 -1.30
CA ALA A 506 -19.20 -28.84 -1.79
C ALA A 506 -18.61 -29.88 -2.76
N ARG A 507 -18.78 -31.18 -2.49
CA ARG A 507 -18.37 -32.26 -3.39
C ARG A 507 -19.16 -32.24 -4.70
N SER A 508 -20.47 -32.01 -4.63
CA SER A 508 -21.34 -31.85 -5.80
C SER A 508 -20.91 -30.63 -6.63
N HIS A 509 -20.62 -29.51 -5.97
CA HIS A 509 -20.10 -28.29 -6.60
C HIS A 509 -18.76 -28.54 -7.30
N PHE A 510 -17.81 -29.17 -6.61
CA PHE A 510 -16.52 -29.56 -7.17
C PHE A 510 -16.68 -30.45 -8.41
N THR A 511 -17.55 -31.46 -8.33
CA THR A 511 -17.81 -32.38 -9.44
C THR A 511 -18.44 -31.66 -10.64
N ARG A 512 -19.40 -30.78 -10.38
CA ARG A 512 -20.14 -30.06 -11.42
C ARG A 512 -19.27 -29.05 -12.18
N TYR A 513 -18.52 -28.22 -11.46
CA TYR A 513 -17.83 -27.06 -12.04
C TYR A 513 -16.34 -27.27 -12.31
N TYR A 514 -15.68 -28.18 -11.59
CA TYR A 514 -14.23 -28.38 -11.70
C TYR A 514 -13.83 -29.78 -12.19
N SER A 515 -14.72 -30.77 -12.08
CA SER A 515 -14.43 -32.13 -12.57
C SER A 515 -14.77 -32.37 -14.04
N SER A 516 -15.60 -31.51 -14.64
CA SER A 516 -15.97 -31.60 -16.07
C SER A 516 -14.86 -31.03 -16.98
N SER A 517 -14.74 -31.58 -18.17
CA SER A 517 -13.65 -31.49 -19.16
C SER A 517 -13.36 -30.10 -19.79
N GLN A 518 -13.34 -29.02 -19.01
CA GLN A 518 -12.85 -27.70 -19.40
C GLN A 518 -11.36 -27.47 -19.07
N PHE A 519 -10.78 -28.31 -18.22
CA PHE A 519 -9.33 -28.42 -18.09
C PHE A 519 -8.86 -29.53 -19.03
N PRO A 520 -8.03 -29.25 -20.05
CA PRO A 520 -7.33 -30.31 -20.73
C PRO A 520 -6.59 -31.08 -19.64
N ALA A 521 -6.84 -32.38 -19.52
CA ALA A 521 -5.81 -33.24 -18.98
C ALA A 521 -4.52 -32.82 -19.70
N MET A 522 -3.45 -32.50 -18.97
CA MET A 522 -2.15 -32.40 -19.60
C MET A 522 -1.92 -33.74 -20.31
N ALA A 523 -2.26 -33.81 -21.59
CA ALA A 523 -1.67 -34.74 -22.50
C ALA A 523 -0.19 -34.39 -22.41
N ASN A 524 0.57 -35.32 -21.81
CA ASN A 524 2.02 -35.27 -21.72
C ASN A 524 2.59 -34.55 -22.94
N GLY A 525 3.17 -33.37 -22.71
CA GLY A 525 3.91 -32.65 -23.72
C GLY A 525 5.14 -33.45 -24.09
N PHE A 526 5.02 -34.30 -25.10
CA PHE A 526 6.06 -34.49 -26.10
C PHE A 526 5.46 -33.99 -27.41
N GLY A 527 5.73 -32.73 -27.71
CA GLY A 527 5.50 -32.19 -29.03
C GLY A 527 6.38 -32.95 -30.02
N THR A 528 5.75 -33.55 -31.01
CA THR A 528 6.37 -34.00 -32.25
C THR A 528 6.98 -32.79 -32.94
N GLN A 529 8.30 -32.64 -32.87
CA GLN A 529 9.04 -32.03 -33.97
C GLN A 529 9.17 -33.09 -35.06
N ASP A 530 8.79 -32.71 -36.27
CA ASP A 530 9.07 -33.44 -37.50
C ASP A 530 10.52 -33.91 -37.52
N THR A 531 10.73 -35.22 -37.62
CA THR A 531 11.75 -35.82 -38.49
C THR A 531 11.52 -37.33 -38.58
N THR A 532 11.25 -37.77 -39.81
CA THR A 532 11.51 -39.10 -40.39
C THR A 532 10.80 -40.33 -39.83
N GLU A 533 10.17 -41.03 -40.76
CA GLU A 533 9.51 -42.33 -40.66
C GLU A 533 10.39 -43.39 -39.97
N GLU A 534 9.95 -43.91 -38.82
CA GLU A 534 10.26 -45.27 -38.38
C GLU A 534 9.16 -45.76 -37.41
N ALA A 535 8.74 -47.02 -37.60
CA ALA A 535 7.52 -47.58 -37.05
C ALA A 535 7.48 -47.63 -35.51
N ASN A 536 6.44 -47.01 -34.94
CA ASN A 536 6.12 -47.02 -33.51
C ASN A 536 5.76 -48.44 -33.02
N VAL A 537 6.66 -49.08 -32.28
CA VAL A 537 6.32 -50.20 -31.38
C VAL A 537 6.12 -49.62 -29.99
N VAL A 538 4.87 -49.29 -29.64
CA VAL A 538 4.51 -48.93 -28.27
C VAL A 538 4.84 -50.14 -27.38
N SER A 539 5.67 -49.93 -26.35
CA SER A 539 6.09 -50.99 -25.45
C SER A 539 4.88 -51.67 -24.79
N PHE A 540 4.86 -52.99 -24.73
CA PHE A 540 3.83 -53.77 -24.05
C PHE A 540 3.68 -53.37 -22.57
N ALA A 541 4.76 -52.89 -21.94
CA ALA A 541 4.72 -52.33 -20.59
C ALA A 541 3.87 -51.04 -20.52
N GLU A 542 3.89 -50.23 -21.58
CA GLU A 542 3.11 -49.01 -21.69
C GLU A 542 1.63 -49.30 -21.97
N GLU A 543 1.34 -50.37 -22.69
CA GLU A 543 -0.03 -50.86 -22.89
C GLU A 543 -0.61 -51.47 -21.61
N ILE A 544 0.18 -52.26 -20.86
CA ILE A 544 -0.19 -52.73 -19.51
C ILE A 544 -0.41 -51.56 -18.56
N ALA A 545 0.46 -50.54 -18.59
CA ALA A 545 0.32 -49.34 -17.77
C ALA A 545 -0.96 -48.57 -18.11
N ARG A 546 -1.30 -48.41 -19.40
CA ARG A 546 -2.56 -47.79 -19.84
C ARG A 546 -3.78 -48.63 -19.40
N LYS A 547 -3.73 -49.96 -19.52
CA LYS A 547 -4.84 -50.85 -19.12
C LYS A 547 -5.05 -50.85 -17.61
N ARG A 548 -3.97 -50.90 -16.81
CA ARG A 548 -4.04 -50.82 -15.34
C ARG A 548 -4.44 -49.44 -14.82
N ARG A 549 -3.95 -48.36 -15.45
CA ARG A 549 -4.38 -46.99 -15.10
C ARG A 549 -5.87 -46.76 -15.42
N ARG A 550 -6.40 -47.28 -16.53
CA ARG A 550 -7.84 -47.22 -16.83
C ARG A 550 -8.71 -47.95 -15.79
N VAL A 551 -8.25 -49.08 -15.26
CA VAL A 551 -8.98 -49.81 -14.20
C VAL A 551 -8.88 -49.09 -12.84
N SER A 552 -7.75 -48.43 -12.55
CA SER A 552 -7.58 -47.60 -11.34
C SER A 552 -8.35 -46.27 -11.37
N MET A 553 -8.59 -45.68 -12.55
CA MET A 553 -9.38 -44.44 -12.67
C MET A 553 -10.86 -44.64 -12.30
N ASN A 554 -11.39 -45.85 -12.43
CA ASN A 554 -12.76 -46.19 -12.00
C ASN A 554 -12.88 -46.36 -10.48
N THR A 555 -11.76 -46.35 -9.73
CA THR A 555 -11.70 -46.54 -8.27
C THR A 555 -11.01 -45.38 -7.53
N ALA A 556 -10.60 -44.31 -8.23
CA ALA A 556 -9.97 -43.17 -7.60
C ALA A 556 -11.02 -42.32 -6.87
N THR A 557 -10.91 -42.22 -5.55
CA THR A 557 -11.57 -41.18 -4.76
C THR A 557 -11.32 -39.81 -5.39
N ASP A 558 -12.33 -38.95 -5.43
CA ASP A 558 -12.18 -37.59 -5.98
C ASP A 558 -11.07 -36.80 -5.24
N GLU A 559 -10.46 -35.82 -5.93
CA GLU A 559 -9.33 -35.06 -5.39
C GLU A 559 -9.64 -34.40 -4.04
N LEU A 560 -10.88 -33.92 -3.86
CA LEU A 560 -11.33 -33.33 -2.60
C LEU A 560 -11.33 -34.38 -1.47
N SER A 561 -11.89 -35.58 -1.70
CA SER A 561 -11.85 -36.67 -0.73
C SER A 561 -10.42 -37.10 -0.38
N GLN A 562 -9.51 -37.14 -1.36
CA GLN A 562 -8.09 -37.43 -1.10
C GLN A 562 -7.44 -36.35 -0.23
N TYR A 563 -7.58 -35.07 -0.60
CA TYR A 563 -7.05 -33.93 0.16
C TYR A 563 -7.56 -33.90 1.62
N LEU A 564 -8.85 -34.19 1.80
CA LEU A 564 -9.51 -34.22 3.11
C LEU A 564 -9.10 -35.40 4.00
N SER A 565 -8.57 -36.49 3.41
CA SER A 565 -8.06 -37.64 4.16
C SER A 565 -6.68 -37.39 4.78
N GLU A 566 -5.98 -36.34 4.33
CA GLU A 566 -4.66 -35.98 4.83
C GLU A 566 -4.77 -35.05 6.05
N PRO A 567 -3.78 -35.10 6.97
CA PRO A 567 -3.76 -34.20 8.12
C PRO A 567 -3.68 -32.71 7.70
N PRO A 568 -4.19 -31.77 8.52
CA PRO A 568 -4.03 -30.34 8.28
C PRO A 568 -2.56 -29.92 8.31
N ALA A 569 -2.24 -28.90 7.51
CA ALA A 569 -0.95 -28.25 7.53
C ALA A 569 -0.79 -27.41 8.82
N PRO A 570 0.45 -27.19 9.30
CA PRO A 570 0.70 -26.29 10.43
C PRO A 570 0.16 -24.88 10.19
N ILE A 571 -0.32 -24.19 11.22
CA ILE A 571 -0.87 -22.81 11.12
C ILE A 571 0.12 -21.82 10.48
N ALA A 572 1.43 -22.02 10.69
CA ALA A 572 2.50 -21.18 10.13
C ALA A 572 2.70 -21.36 8.62
N THR A 573 2.03 -22.32 7.98
CA THR A 573 2.15 -22.60 6.55
C THR A 573 1.57 -21.47 5.71
N ASP A 574 2.30 -21.05 4.66
CA ASP A 574 1.74 -20.19 3.63
C ASP A 574 0.81 -21.01 2.73
N VAL A 575 -0.47 -20.63 2.72
CA VAL A 575 -1.54 -21.36 2.03
C VAL A 575 -1.33 -21.36 0.51
N LEU A 576 -0.87 -20.23 -0.06
CA LEU A 576 -0.73 -20.10 -1.50
C LEU A 576 0.49 -20.87 -1.99
N ASP A 577 1.60 -20.82 -1.26
CA ASP A 577 2.77 -21.65 -1.56
C ASP A 577 2.46 -23.14 -1.40
N TRP A 578 1.68 -23.52 -0.39
CA TRP A 578 1.25 -24.92 -0.22
C TRP A 578 0.48 -25.43 -1.43
N TRP A 579 -0.49 -24.64 -1.91
CA TRP A 579 -1.25 -25.00 -3.10
C TRP A 579 -0.43 -24.92 -4.38
N LYS A 580 0.53 -24.00 -4.48
CA LYS A 580 1.48 -23.94 -5.60
C LYS A 580 2.23 -25.25 -5.76
N VAL A 581 2.79 -25.77 -4.67
CA VAL A 581 3.51 -27.04 -4.65
C VAL A 581 2.58 -28.23 -4.94
N ASN A 582 1.37 -28.23 -4.36
CA ASN A 582 0.42 -29.34 -4.48
C ASN A 582 -0.51 -29.26 -5.70
N SER A 583 -0.43 -28.21 -6.52
CA SER A 583 -1.27 -28.01 -7.70
C SER A 583 -1.13 -29.14 -8.73
N THR A 584 0.06 -29.72 -8.86
CA THR A 584 0.32 -30.88 -9.74
C THR A 584 -0.35 -32.15 -9.24
N ARG A 585 -0.49 -32.29 -7.91
CA ARG A 585 -1.14 -33.43 -7.25
C ARG A 585 -2.66 -33.29 -7.26
N TYR A 586 -3.16 -32.07 -7.16
CA TYR A 586 -4.57 -31.73 -7.11
C TYR A 586 -4.94 -30.71 -8.20
N PRO A 587 -4.82 -31.06 -9.50
CA PRO A 587 -4.93 -30.10 -10.59
C PRO A 587 -6.31 -29.44 -10.70
N ARG A 588 -7.39 -30.16 -10.39
CA ARG A 588 -8.76 -29.61 -10.48
C ARG A 588 -9.14 -28.92 -9.17
N LEU A 589 -8.79 -29.51 -8.04
CA LEU A 589 -9.08 -28.91 -6.74
C LEU A 589 -8.30 -27.61 -6.52
N SER A 590 -7.06 -27.53 -7.04
CA SER A 590 -6.27 -26.31 -6.97
C SER A 590 -6.85 -25.18 -7.82
N ALA A 591 -7.55 -25.48 -8.92
CA ALA A 591 -8.34 -24.48 -9.64
C ALA A 591 -9.49 -23.92 -8.78
N MET A 592 -10.21 -24.79 -8.07
CA MET A 592 -11.22 -24.37 -7.09
C MET A 592 -10.60 -23.58 -5.94
N ALA A 593 -9.41 -23.97 -5.46
CA ALA A 593 -8.71 -23.25 -4.40
C ALA A 593 -8.33 -21.83 -4.83
N ARG A 594 -7.89 -21.60 -6.08
CA ARG A 594 -7.62 -20.23 -6.59
C ARG A 594 -8.86 -19.35 -6.60
N ASP A 595 -10.03 -19.91 -6.91
CA ASP A 595 -11.28 -19.18 -6.92
C ASP A 595 -11.75 -18.82 -5.50
N TYR A 596 -11.73 -19.80 -4.60
CA TYR A 596 -12.33 -19.66 -3.27
C TYR A 596 -11.39 -19.07 -2.21
N LEU A 597 -10.07 -19.23 -2.34
CA LEU A 597 -9.11 -18.60 -1.41
C LEU A 597 -8.89 -17.11 -1.71
N ALA A 598 -9.32 -16.64 -2.88
CA ALA A 598 -9.36 -15.21 -3.20
C ALA A 598 -10.53 -14.47 -2.52
N VAL A 599 -11.52 -15.22 -2.02
CA VAL A 599 -12.64 -14.68 -1.25
C VAL A 599 -12.10 -14.03 0.01
N GLN A 600 -12.51 -12.80 0.28
CA GLN A 600 -12.04 -12.02 1.42
C GLN A 600 -12.99 -12.19 2.62
N GLY A 601 -12.43 -12.31 3.83
CA GLY A 601 -13.21 -12.26 5.08
C GLY A 601 -13.42 -10.84 5.61
N THR A 602 -12.74 -9.84 5.03
CA THR A 602 -12.71 -8.45 5.50
C THR A 602 -12.77 -7.49 4.32
N SER A 603 -13.63 -6.49 4.36
CA SER A 603 -13.72 -5.46 3.31
C SER A 603 -12.72 -4.30 3.48
N ILE A 604 -12.21 -4.14 4.69
CA ILE A 604 -11.23 -3.14 5.10
C ILE A 604 -10.00 -3.86 5.67
N GLU A 605 -8.82 -3.28 5.49
CA GLU A 605 -7.60 -3.81 6.11
C GLU A 605 -7.75 -3.75 7.64
N PRO A 606 -7.56 -4.86 8.38
CA PRO A 606 -7.68 -4.84 9.83
C PRO A 606 -6.80 -3.78 10.50
N VAL A 607 -5.62 -3.52 9.93
CA VAL A 607 -4.71 -2.47 10.40
C VAL A 607 -5.34 -1.07 10.32
N GLU A 608 -6.12 -0.78 9.27
CA GLU A 608 -6.82 0.50 9.13
C GLU A 608 -7.93 0.66 10.18
N LEU A 609 -8.54 -0.44 10.61
CA LEU A 609 -9.63 -0.39 11.59
C LEU A 609 -9.13 -0.39 13.03
N PHE A 610 -8.11 -1.19 13.33
CA PHE A 610 -7.67 -1.47 14.70
C PHE A 610 -6.43 -0.70 15.12
N THR A 611 -5.80 0.09 14.26
CA THR A 611 -4.59 0.85 14.62
C THR A 611 -4.76 2.33 14.31
N SER A 612 -3.98 3.16 15.00
CA SER A 612 -3.92 4.61 14.75
C SER A 612 -3.49 4.95 13.32
N LYS A 613 -2.82 4.03 12.61
CA LYS A 613 -2.43 4.21 11.20
C LYS A 613 -3.63 4.39 10.26
N GLY A 614 -4.81 3.88 10.61
CA GLY A 614 -6.02 4.08 9.83
C GLY A 614 -6.44 5.55 9.71
N ASN A 615 -6.20 6.33 10.76
CA ASN A 615 -6.51 7.75 10.77
C ASN A 615 -5.64 8.54 9.79
N GLU A 616 -4.39 8.12 9.58
CA GLU A 616 -3.47 8.76 8.61
C GLU A 616 -3.93 8.51 7.17
N ILE A 617 -4.30 7.26 6.85
CA ILE A 617 -4.80 6.87 5.53
C ILE A 617 -6.08 7.62 5.18
N ARG A 618 -7.03 7.70 6.13
CA ARG A 618 -8.29 8.43 5.92
C ARG A 618 -8.07 9.94 5.81
N LYS A 619 -7.20 10.52 6.63
CA LYS A 619 -6.82 11.95 6.51
C LYS A 619 -6.27 12.27 5.12
N GLN A 620 -5.41 11.41 4.56
CA GLN A 620 -4.90 11.57 3.19
C GLN A 620 -6.00 11.50 2.13
N GLN A 621 -6.96 10.58 2.26
CA GLN A 621 -8.11 10.47 1.36
C GLN A 621 -8.99 11.73 1.38
N PHE A 622 -9.15 12.36 2.55
CA PHE A 622 -9.96 13.57 2.71
C PHE A 622 -9.30 14.87 2.23
N CYS A 623 -8.00 14.86 1.94
CA CYS A 623 -7.27 16.05 1.46
C CYS A 623 -7.40 16.27 -0.06
N LEU A 624 -8.03 15.35 -0.80
CA LEU A 624 -8.12 15.42 -2.26
C LEU A 624 -9.47 16.02 -2.70
N PRO A 625 -9.48 16.94 -3.69
CA PRO A 625 -10.73 17.43 -4.27
C PRO A 625 -11.48 16.30 -4.98
N TYR A 626 -12.82 16.32 -4.93
CA TYR A 626 -13.69 15.29 -5.50
C TYR A 626 -13.30 14.90 -6.94
N SER A 627 -13.07 15.89 -7.81
CA SER A 627 -12.78 15.68 -9.23
C SER A 627 -11.50 14.88 -9.51
N SER A 628 -10.57 14.79 -8.56
CA SER A 628 -9.29 14.10 -8.70
C SER A 628 -9.11 12.91 -7.75
N MET A 629 -9.91 12.81 -6.68
CA MET A 629 -9.77 11.78 -5.66
C MET A 629 -9.85 10.36 -6.24
N GLN A 630 -10.89 10.07 -7.03
CA GLN A 630 -11.07 8.77 -7.70
C GLN A 630 -9.83 8.39 -8.52
N ALA A 631 -9.38 9.30 -9.38
CA ALA A 631 -8.26 9.08 -10.27
C ALA A 631 -6.95 8.84 -9.49
N VAL A 632 -6.64 9.71 -8.52
CA VAL A 632 -5.42 9.61 -7.71
C VAL A 632 -5.39 8.32 -6.91
N MET A 633 -6.49 7.96 -6.23
CA MET A 633 -6.55 6.74 -5.43
C MET A 633 -6.41 5.48 -6.29
N CYS A 634 -7.10 5.43 -7.43
CA CYS A 634 -7.01 4.30 -8.34
C CYS A 634 -5.60 4.17 -8.94
N ILE A 635 -5.03 5.26 -9.47
CA ILE A 635 -3.68 5.23 -10.03
C ILE A 635 -2.66 4.80 -8.97
N ASN A 636 -2.74 5.33 -7.74
CA ASN A 636 -1.84 4.94 -6.66
C ASN A 636 -1.94 3.44 -6.36
N SER A 637 -3.17 2.91 -6.26
CA SER A 637 -3.39 1.47 -6.08
C SER A 637 -2.83 0.63 -7.24
N TRP A 638 -2.97 1.09 -8.48
CA TRP A 638 -2.48 0.38 -9.65
C TRP A 638 -0.94 0.38 -9.71
N ILE A 639 -0.29 1.50 -9.42
CA ILE A 639 1.17 1.59 -9.32
C ILE A 639 1.70 0.61 -8.26
N GLN A 640 1.08 0.61 -7.07
CA GLN A 640 1.45 -0.31 -5.99
C GLN A 640 1.25 -1.79 -6.36
N SER A 641 0.34 -2.06 -7.29
CA SER A 641 0.06 -3.40 -7.82
C SER A 641 0.92 -3.76 -9.03
N GLY A 642 1.91 -2.92 -9.38
CA GLY A 642 2.85 -3.17 -10.46
C GLY A 642 2.42 -2.70 -11.84
N TYR A 643 1.29 -1.99 -11.98
CA TYR A 643 0.93 -1.38 -13.25
C TYR A 643 1.86 -0.20 -13.56
N LYS A 644 2.34 -0.17 -14.81
CA LYS A 644 3.22 0.89 -15.28
C LYS A 644 2.47 2.23 -15.32
N PHE A 645 3.06 3.25 -14.70
CA PHE A 645 2.57 4.62 -14.80
C PHE A 645 2.91 5.17 -16.19
N LYS A 646 1.91 5.30 -17.08
CA LYS A 646 2.09 5.70 -18.49
C LYS A 646 1.19 6.86 -18.89
N PHE A 647 1.62 7.57 -19.92
CA PHE A 647 0.84 8.59 -20.62
C PHE A 647 1.09 8.50 -22.11
N ARG A 648 0.01 8.44 -22.91
CA ARG A 648 0.05 8.42 -24.39
C ARG A 648 1.15 7.51 -24.96
N SER A 649 0.94 6.19 -24.96
CA SER A 649 1.74 5.18 -25.70
C SER A 649 3.27 5.19 -25.54
N THR A 650 3.84 6.11 -24.78
CA THR A 650 5.27 6.24 -24.51
C THR A 650 5.50 5.60 -23.15
N GLU A 651 6.04 4.38 -23.18
CA GLU A 651 6.48 3.71 -21.97
C GLU A 651 7.65 4.49 -21.38
N ILE A 652 7.43 5.19 -20.27
CA ILE A 652 8.54 5.69 -19.44
C ILE A 652 8.96 4.52 -18.55
N ASP A 653 10.00 3.79 -18.98
CA ASP A 653 10.61 2.69 -18.24
C ASP A 653 11.45 3.24 -17.08
N PHE A 654 10.87 3.22 -15.87
CA PHE A 654 11.44 3.84 -14.67
C PHE A 654 12.73 3.16 -14.20
N ASP A 655 12.86 1.85 -14.37
CA ASP A 655 14.06 1.11 -13.91
C ASP A 655 15.25 1.45 -14.81
N LYS A 656 15.03 1.55 -16.12
CA LYS A 656 16.01 2.12 -17.05
C LYS A 656 16.32 3.59 -16.80
N LEU A 657 15.40 4.36 -16.23
CA LEU A 657 15.58 5.80 -15.96
C LEU A 657 16.32 6.08 -14.65
N VAL A 658 16.20 5.22 -13.64
CA VAL A 658 17.05 5.27 -12.46
C VAL A 658 18.47 4.80 -12.80
N GLU A 659 18.62 3.76 -13.62
CA GLU A 659 19.93 3.34 -14.15
C GLU A 659 20.54 4.39 -15.10
N SER A 660 19.73 5.04 -15.95
CA SER A 660 20.21 6.12 -16.81
C SER A 660 20.32 7.47 -16.10
N GLY A 661 19.73 7.65 -14.92
CA GLY A 661 19.99 8.77 -14.01
C GLY A 661 21.34 8.60 -13.28
N ALA A 662 21.73 7.36 -12.97
CA ALA A 662 23.09 7.03 -12.54
C ALA A 662 24.09 7.13 -13.70
N ALA A 663 23.71 6.74 -14.92
CA ALA A 663 24.55 6.87 -16.13
C ALA A 663 24.56 8.28 -16.75
N ALA A 664 23.62 9.17 -16.39
CA ALA A 664 23.61 10.57 -16.79
C ALA A 664 24.51 11.46 -15.92
N VAL A 665 25.06 10.91 -14.82
CA VAL A 665 26.22 11.50 -14.13
C VAL A 665 27.52 11.18 -14.89
N ASP A 666 27.52 10.23 -15.83
CA ASP A 666 28.66 9.87 -16.68
C ASP A 666 28.53 10.32 -18.16
N ASN A 667 27.45 11.01 -18.54
CA ASN A 667 27.23 11.52 -19.91
C ASN A 667 26.96 13.03 -20.01
N VAL A 668 27.61 13.83 -19.14
CA VAL A 668 27.86 15.26 -19.36
C VAL A 668 29.37 15.53 -19.24
N LYS A 669 30.11 15.13 -20.28
CA LYS A 669 31.23 15.90 -20.84
C LYS A 669 31.19 15.79 -22.37
N SER A 670 30.28 16.54 -22.98
CA SER A 670 30.59 17.35 -24.16
C SER A 670 30.09 18.77 -23.95
#